data_AF-A0A399WKS9-F1
#
_entry.id   AF-A0A399WKS9-F1
#
_cell.length_a   1.000
_cell.length_b   1.000
_cell.length_c   1.000
_cell.angle_alpha   90.00
_cell.angle_beta   90.00
_cell.angle_gamma   90.00
#
_symmetry.space_group_name_H-M   'P 1'
#
loop_
_entity.id
_entity.type
_entity.pdbx_description
1 polymer ?
#
loop_
_entity_poly.entity_id
_entity_poly.type
_entity_poly.pdbx_seq_one_letter_code
_entity_poly.pdbx_strand_id
1 'polypeptide(L)'
;MTIRRYILIGIPVACILSVIGSLVISKPKKEIGNQKEIPSPQKQVRNISTITGTDTVTQTVQGLTMPNYDEQGKEVVIMRGENTILLNDNVYKIIAPEIEVLDSTRPESETYSFLITSNTGEMNKTSDEGYLSDNVVVHIDPETQLNTDYLRYLPEKKFVYTDDPVAINGKGVKIVGQGCEIDLINKKMWIKKDAEMEMDGVKNDLFFLSQDSAQQTAQNQSDENGTREMPFEKTFIRSSGQLIFDRHPDANIMTFNDNVEIKKGSSTVFSDKLVVFLDPETKKTKQAIASGNVLASQGTKIAKGSFLTWDVNTQSAILEDAQKAEFVEDNLNIDAQKMIFYKDMGKIDVPSSGSLKATMKEKEGKKKAFAETGNDDKNIRVKWDGKMNFLDDTREANFEKNVEVRKENSTLSCDNLKVTFNDHDYNLQTLKATEKIHILDKKGNLFKEAVGDQATWDVKNKVTILRGQPFALLREGNKRQILAPRVLFYEDGRKVLCEGKGSLYEKGEEKLFNENTEETDIKVNWAKKMIYYDALKKTSFYEVVEVTRGGQKLNGDQIDAYLGRDNKITKIIATGNVYFFSKSLSGSEGLGSLFTWDLVKNVAILTGNPNAELRKEGSRTFSEKVYFDMAKNRVTWEGRPHWQLISKETKSSEK
;
A
#
# COMPACT_ATOMS: atom_id res chain seq x y z
N MET A 1 -25.74 -11.36 -39.16
CA MET A 1 -24.32 -11.00 -38.96
C MET A 1 -24.08 -10.97 -37.48
N THR A 2 -23.99 -12.19 -36.94
CA THR A 2 -22.76 -12.95 -36.60
C THR A 2 -22.33 -12.58 -35.19
N ILE A 3 -23.13 -13.00 -34.20
CA ILE A 3 -23.14 -14.35 -33.58
C ILE A 3 -22.02 -14.36 -32.50
N ARG A 4 -22.29 -14.11 -31.21
CA ARG A 4 -23.09 -14.91 -30.24
C ARG A 4 -22.38 -16.27 -30.03
N ARG A 5 -21.87 -16.60 -28.84
CA ARG A 5 -22.45 -17.57 -27.87
C ARG A 5 -21.27 -18.12 -27.01
N TYR A 6 -21.37 -18.07 -25.66
CA TYR A 6 -21.72 -19.18 -24.74
C TYR A 6 -20.68 -20.33 -24.72
N ILE A 7 -20.39 -21.06 -23.64
CA ILE A 7 -20.64 -21.07 -22.18
C ILE A 7 -19.83 -22.30 -21.70
N LEU A 8 -19.25 -22.24 -20.51
CA LEU A 8 -19.10 -23.33 -19.52
C LEU A 8 -18.38 -24.68 -19.80
N ILE A 9 -17.55 -25.01 -18.79
CA ILE A 9 -17.30 -26.33 -18.14
C ILE A 9 -16.28 -27.28 -18.77
N GLY A 10 -15.36 -27.79 -17.93
CA GLY A 10 -14.87 -29.18 -18.06
C GLY A 10 -13.40 -29.47 -17.70
N ILE A 11 -13.07 -29.45 -16.41
CA ILE A 11 -11.99 -30.23 -15.76
C ILE A 11 -12.24 -31.76 -16.02
N PRO A 12 -11.29 -32.74 -15.93
CA PRO A 12 -9.86 -32.87 -16.27
C PRO A 12 -9.49 -34.31 -16.81
N VAL A 13 -8.19 -34.66 -16.77
CA VAL A 13 -7.62 -36.00 -16.45
C VAL A 13 -7.28 -37.02 -17.56
N ALA A 14 -6.12 -37.65 -17.29
CA ALA A 14 -5.59 -38.96 -17.71
C ALA A 14 -4.88 -39.00 -19.08
N CYS A 15 -3.55 -39.04 -19.10
CA CYS A 15 -2.67 -40.19 -18.80
C CYS A 15 -2.56 -41.19 -19.98
N ILE A 16 -1.30 -41.39 -20.38
CA ILE A 16 -0.63 -42.69 -20.52
C ILE A 16 -0.73 -43.41 -21.90
N LEU A 17 0.48 -43.72 -22.42
CA LEU A 17 0.85 -44.83 -23.32
C LEU A 17 0.47 -44.68 -24.81
N SER A 18 1.23 -45.11 -25.81
CA SER A 18 2.47 -45.89 -25.86
C SER A 18 2.83 -46.14 -27.34
N VAL A 19 4.14 -46.19 -27.62
CA VAL A 19 4.83 -47.27 -28.38
C VAL A 19 4.66 -47.37 -29.91
N ILE A 20 5.82 -47.14 -30.57
CA ILE A 20 6.54 -47.95 -31.57
C ILE A 20 5.80 -48.47 -32.82
N GLY A 21 6.42 -48.24 -33.98
CA GLY A 21 6.22 -49.03 -35.19
C GLY A 21 6.67 -48.26 -36.44
N SER A 22 7.98 -48.08 -36.67
CA SER A 22 8.82 -49.01 -37.44
C SER A 22 8.82 -48.75 -38.95
N LEU A 23 10.05 -48.64 -39.47
CA LEU A 23 10.52 -49.19 -40.77
C LEU A 23 10.06 -48.41 -42.03
N VAL A 24 10.84 -48.25 -43.11
CA VAL A 24 11.91 -49.11 -43.66
C VAL A 24 12.65 -48.35 -44.80
N ILE A 25 13.99 -48.46 -44.80
CA ILE A 25 14.92 -48.72 -45.94
C ILE A 25 14.93 -47.73 -47.12
N SER A 26 16.07 -47.12 -47.48
CA SER A 26 17.14 -47.74 -48.32
C SER A 26 18.35 -46.79 -48.36
N LYS A 27 19.57 -47.10 -47.86
CA LYS A 27 20.62 -48.00 -48.37
C LYS A 27 20.98 -47.79 -49.87
N PRO A 28 22.21 -48.10 -50.33
CA PRO A 28 23.50 -48.24 -49.61
C PRO A 28 24.81 -47.94 -50.42
N LYS A 29 25.95 -48.13 -49.72
CA LYS A 29 27.20 -48.84 -50.13
C LYS A 29 28.15 -48.09 -51.09
N LYS A 30 29.48 -48.24 -51.07
CA LYS A 30 30.50 -49.18 -50.50
C LYS A 30 31.87 -48.50 -50.81
N GLU A 31 33.06 -48.85 -50.32
CA GLU A 31 33.71 -50.07 -49.81
C GLU A 31 35.04 -49.61 -49.18
N ILE A 32 35.44 -50.01 -47.96
CA ILE A 32 36.35 -51.14 -47.57
C ILE A 32 37.67 -51.14 -48.36
N GLY A 33 38.88 -51.28 -47.80
CA GLY A 33 39.43 -51.64 -46.48
C GLY A 33 40.96 -51.52 -46.59
N ASN A 34 41.87 -52.11 -45.81
CA ASN A 34 41.89 -52.85 -44.57
C ASN A 34 43.38 -52.85 -44.09
N GLN A 35 43.61 -52.90 -42.77
CA GLN A 35 44.80 -53.42 -42.04
C GLN A 35 46.16 -52.66 -41.92
N LYS A 36 46.54 -52.55 -40.62
CA LYS A 36 47.83 -52.78 -39.91
C LYS A 36 48.96 -51.71 -39.83
N GLU A 37 49.16 -51.30 -38.57
CA GLU A 37 50.37 -50.95 -37.78
C GLU A 37 51.69 -50.49 -38.46
N ILE A 38 52.05 -49.22 -38.17
CA ILE A 38 53.33 -48.63 -37.66
C ILE A 38 54.67 -49.11 -38.33
N PRO A 39 55.54 -48.20 -38.84
CA PRO A 39 56.20 -47.20 -38.00
C PRO A 39 56.33 -45.75 -38.49
N SER A 40 56.58 -44.91 -37.50
CA SER A 40 56.81 -43.46 -37.45
C SER A 40 57.59 -42.86 -38.63
N PRO A 41 57.27 -41.62 -38.99
CA PRO A 41 58.30 -40.65 -39.32
C PRO A 41 58.20 -39.40 -38.41
N GLN A 42 59.37 -39.03 -37.89
CA GLN A 42 59.69 -37.78 -37.21
C GLN A 42 58.96 -36.59 -37.85
N LYS A 43 58.09 -35.92 -37.10
CA LYS A 43 57.60 -34.60 -37.48
C LYS A 43 58.61 -33.56 -37.04
N GLN A 44 59.16 -32.91 -38.05
CA GLN A 44 60.10 -31.81 -38.01
C GLN A 44 59.60 -30.67 -37.10
N VAL A 45 60.58 -30.08 -36.41
CA VAL A 45 60.53 -28.80 -35.70
C VAL A 45 59.79 -27.77 -36.54
N ARG A 46 58.63 -27.31 -36.06
CA ARG A 46 58.04 -26.05 -36.54
C ARG A 46 58.80 -24.91 -35.89
N ASN A 47 59.41 -24.08 -36.73
CA ASN A 47 60.20 -22.91 -36.37
C ASN A 47 59.42 -21.99 -35.43
N ILE A 48 60.03 -21.68 -34.29
CA ILE A 48 59.63 -20.64 -33.33
C ILE A 48 60.01 -19.31 -33.96
N SER A 49 59.06 -18.60 -34.57
CA SER A 49 59.26 -17.25 -35.08
C SER A 49 58.58 -16.23 -34.17
N THR A 50 59.15 -16.03 -32.97
CA THR A 50 59.05 -14.81 -32.14
C THR A 50 59.96 -14.96 -30.91
N ILE A 51 61.27 -14.77 -31.13
CA ILE A 51 62.25 -14.47 -30.08
C ILE A 51 62.91 -13.15 -30.51
N THR A 52 62.70 -12.09 -29.74
CA THR A 52 63.34 -10.79 -29.94
C THR A 52 64.83 -10.89 -29.66
N GLY A 53 65.66 -10.17 -30.42
CA GLY A 53 67.11 -10.40 -30.58
C GLY A 53 68.02 -10.19 -29.36
N THR A 54 67.51 -10.17 -28.14
CA THR A 54 68.30 -10.04 -26.90
C THR A 54 68.14 -11.22 -25.93
N ASP A 55 67.23 -12.16 -26.19
CA ASP A 55 66.96 -13.27 -25.28
C ASP A 55 67.80 -14.52 -25.59
N THR A 56 68.48 -15.03 -24.56
CA THR A 56 69.25 -16.28 -24.62
C THR A 56 68.39 -17.44 -24.12
N VAL A 57 68.15 -18.44 -24.98
CA VAL A 57 67.47 -19.67 -24.60
C VAL A 57 68.47 -20.59 -23.90
N THR A 58 68.23 -20.92 -22.63
CA THR A 58 69.14 -21.74 -21.83
C THR A 58 68.63 -23.17 -21.63
N GLN A 59 67.31 -23.39 -21.70
CA GLN A 59 66.72 -24.71 -21.63
C GLN A 59 65.40 -24.78 -22.42
N THR A 60 65.10 -25.94 -23.02
CA THR A 60 63.79 -26.24 -23.62
C THR A 60 63.30 -27.58 -23.09
N VAL A 61 62.06 -27.62 -22.62
CA VAL A 61 61.39 -28.81 -22.08
C VAL A 61 60.08 -29.02 -22.84
N GLN A 62 59.86 -30.23 -23.34
CA GLN A 62 58.60 -30.63 -23.97
C GLN A 62 57.67 -31.17 -22.88
N GLY A 63 56.51 -30.52 -22.71
CA GLY A 63 55.58 -30.80 -21.63
C GLY A 63 56.04 -30.22 -20.28
N LEU A 64 55.14 -29.50 -19.61
CA LEU A 64 55.30 -29.05 -18.23
C LEU A 64 54.12 -29.57 -17.40
N THR A 65 54.39 -30.05 -16.19
CA THR A 65 53.39 -30.31 -15.16
C THR A 65 53.97 -29.88 -13.81
N MET A 66 53.32 -28.93 -13.14
CA MET A 66 53.73 -28.37 -11.86
C MET A 66 52.54 -28.35 -10.89
N PRO A 67 52.44 -29.31 -9.97
CA PRO A 67 51.43 -29.30 -8.92
C PRO A 67 51.79 -28.32 -7.80
N ASN A 68 50.77 -27.73 -7.17
CA ASN A 68 50.85 -26.88 -5.99
C ASN A 68 49.93 -27.44 -4.90
N TYR A 69 50.42 -27.42 -3.66
CA TYR A 69 49.83 -28.10 -2.51
C TYR A 69 49.26 -27.12 -1.48
N ASP A 70 48.28 -27.55 -0.71
CA ASP A 70 47.86 -26.84 0.51
C ASP A 70 48.78 -27.14 1.70
N GLU A 71 48.52 -26.52 2.84
CA GLU A 71 49.30 -26.69 4.07
C GLU A 71 49.26 -28.13 4.61
N GLN A 72 48.26 -28.91 4.19
CA GLN A 72 48.08 -30.31 4.54
C GLN A 72 48.77 -31.25 3.54
N GLY A 73 49.45 -30.71 2.52
CA GLY A 73 50.15 -31.47 1.49
C GLY A 73 49.24 -32.09 0.43
N LYS A 74 47.96 -31.65 0.35
CA LYS A 74 47.03 -32.09 -0.69
C LYS A 74 47.18 -31.21 -1.92
N GLU A 75 47.17 -31.82 -3.09
CA GLU A 75 47.23 -31.12 -4.37
C GLU A 75 45.95 -30.31 -4.59
N VAL A 76 46.11 -29.01 -4.89
CA VAL A 76 45.00 -28.07 -5.03
C VAL A 76 45.01 -27.31 -6.36
N VAL A 77 46.19 -27.14 -6.97
CA VAL A 77 46.33 -26.48 -8.28
C VAL A 77 47.38 -27.22 -9.11
N ILE A 78 47.14 -27.40 -10.41
CA ILE A 78 48.09 -28.03 -11.35
C ILE A 78 48.30 -27.07 -12.53
N MET A 79 49.55 -26.65 -12.76
CA MET A 79 49.93 -25.93 -13.97
C MET A 79 50.50 -26.90 -15.01
N ARG A 80 50.04 -26.79 -16.25
CA ARG A 80 50.54 -27.55 -17.41
C ARG A 80 50.94 -26.62 -18.55
N GLY A 81 51.71 -27.14 -19.50
CA GLY A 81 52.01 -26.44 -20.75
C GLY A 81 52.62 -27.37 -21.80
N GLU A 82 52.37 -27.11 -23.08
CA GLU A 82 52.84 -27.97 -24.17
C GLU A 82 54.36 -27.94 -24.32
N ASN A 83 54.95 -26.74 -24.22
CA ASN A 83 56.39 -26.52 -24.31
C ASN A 83 56.80 -25.41 -23.35
N THR A 84 57.95 -25.57 -22.70
CA THR A 84 58.52 -24.55 -21.82
C THR A 84 59.94 -24.22 -22.23
N ILE A 85 60.25 -22.93 -22.34
CA ILE A 85 61.54 -22.39 -22.73
C ILE A 85 62.05 -21.52 -21.59
N LEU A 86 63.21 -21.82 -21.04
CA LEU A 86 63.88 -20.96 -20.07
C LEU A 86 64.68 -19.89 -20.83
N LEU A 87 64.31 -18.63 -20.59
CA LEU A 87 64.95 -17.45 -21.16
C LEU A 87 65.80 -16.76 -20.09
N ASN A 88 67.04 -16.44 -20.45
CA ASN A 88 67.98 -15.67 -19.62
C ASN A 88 68.14 -16.24 -18.20
N ASP A 89 68.02 -17.56 -18.04
CA ASP A 89 68.07 -18.32 -16.78
C ASP A 89 67.06 -17.91 -15.68
N ASN A 90 66.08 -17.07 -16.00
CA ASN A 90 65.18 -16.49 -15.00
C ASN A 90 63.68 -16.52 -15.36
N VAL A 91 63.33 -16.61 -16.65
CA VAL A 91 61.92 -16.58 -17.08
C VAL A 91 61.56 -17.86 -17.84
N TYR A 92 60.57 -18.60 -17.35
CA TYR A 92 59.98 -19.72 -18.09
C TYR A 92 58.89 -19.20 -19.02
N LYS A 93 59.13 -19.23 -20.32
CA LYS A 93 58.09 -19.01 -21.34
C LYS A 93 57.37 -20.33 -21.63
N ILE A 94 56.09 -20.37 -21.37
CA ILE A 94 55.22 -21.55 -21.46
C ILE A 94 54.28 -21.36 -22.65
N ILE A 95 54.23 -22.33 -23.55
CA ILE A 95 53.32 -22.35 -24.70
C ILE A 95 52.07 -23.15 -24.33
N ALA A 96 50.90 -22.57 -24.60
CA ALA A 96 49.59 -23.11 -24.24
C ALA A 96 49.51 -23.53 -22.76
N PRO A 97 49.74 -22.59 -21.81
CA PRO A 97 49.63 -22.91 -20.39
C PRO A 97 48.18 -23.22 -19.99
N GLU A 98 48.03 -24.16 -19.07
CA GLU A 98 46.77 -24.51 -18.42
C GLU A 98 46.96 -24.49 -16.90
N ILE A 99 46.08 -23.84 -16.16
CA ILE A 99 46.08 -23.87 -14.69
C ILE A 99 44.75 -24.44 -14.23
N GLU A 100 44.78 -25.64 -13.67
CA GLU A 100 43.63 -26.37 -13.17
C GLU A 100 43.55 -26.29 -11.64
N VAL A 101 42.40 -25.87 -11.10
CA VAL A 101 42.15 -25.79 -9.66
C VAL A 101 41.18 -26.89 -9.26
N LEU A 102 41.63 -27.85 -8.46
CA LEU A 102 40.85 -29.05 -8.11
C LEU A 102 39.74 -28.71 -7.10
N ASP A 103 38.51 -29.19 -7.34
CA ASP A 103 37.41 -29.01 -6.37
C ASP A 103 37.52 -30.02 -5.21
N SER A 104 38.00 -29.54 -4.06
CA SER A 104 38.17 -30.35 -2.86
C SER A 104 36.87 -30.90 -2.26
N THR A 105 35.70 -30.42 -2.70
CA THR A 105 34.38 -30.81 -2.20
C THR A 105 33.68 -31.92 -3.01
N ARG A 106 34.19 -32.27 -4.20
CA ARG A 106 33.62 -33.34 -5.07
C ARG A 106 34.73 -34.24 -5.65
N PRO A 107 35.32 -35.14 -4.85
CA PRO A 107 36.48 -35.94 -5.27
C PRO A 107 36.19 -37.04 -6.31
N GLU A 108 34.92 -37.34 -6.62
CA GLU A 108 34.53 -38.47 -7.49
C GLU A 108 34.29 -38.10 -8.97
N SER A 109 34.54 -36.86 -9.35
CA SER A 109 34.46 -36.41 -10.75
C SER A 109 35.64 -35.49 -11.05
N GLU A 110 36.20 -35.58 -12.26
CA GLU A 110 37.17 -34.64 -12.84
C GLU A 110 36.55 -33.24 -13.03
N THR A 111 36.00 -32.65 -11.97
CA THR A 111 35.35 -31.35 -11.99
C THR A 111 36.31 -30.35 -11.34
N TYR A 112 36.96 -29.56 -12.18
CA TYR A 112 37.73 -28.39 -11.74
C TYR A 112 36.79 -27.31 -11.19
N SER A 113 37.27 -26.56 -10.22
CA SER A 113 36.59 -25.34 -9.73
C SER A 113 36.90 -24.12 -10.60
N PHE A 114 38.12 -24.08 -11.16
CA PHE A 114 38.55 -23.15 -12.20
C PHE A 114 39.52 -23.86 -13.16
N LEU A 115 39.43 -23.56 -14.45
CA LEU A 115 40.43 -23.90 -15.45
C LEU A 115 40.83 -22.63 -16.20
N ILE A 116 42.10 -22.28 -16.16
CA ILE A 116 42.63 -21.08 -16.83
C ILE A 116 43.49 -21.52 -18.00
N THR A 117 43.24 -20.97 -19.18
CA THR A 117 44.00 -21.25 -20.40
C THR A 117 44.44 -19.96 -21.08
N SER A 118 45.55 -20.02 -21.81
CA SER A 118 45.98 -18.94 -22.72
C SER A 118 46.86 -19.51 -23.83
N ASN A 119 47.24 -18.70 -24.82
CA ASN A 119 48.19 -19.15 -25.85
C ASN A 119 49.65 -19.07 -25.36
N THR A 120 49.96 -18.07 -24.52
CA THR A 120 51.31 -17.81 -24.01
C THR A 120 51.27 -17.57 -22.50
N GLY A 121 52.29 -18.07 -21.80
CA GLY A 121 52.54 -17.74 -20.41
C GLY A 121 54.02 -17.47 -20.15
N GLU A 122 54.30 -16.70 -19.10
CA GLU A 122 55.64 -16.45 -18.57
C GLU A 122 55.63 -16.62 -17.06
N MET A 123 56.66 -17.26 -16.49
CA MET A 123 56.82 -17.41 -15.05
C MET A 123 58.21 -16.95 -14.63
N ASN A 124 58.28 -15.96 -13.74
CA ASN A 124 59.55 -15.49 -13.20
C ASN A 124 60.00 -16.37 -12.04
N LYS A 125 61.17 -17.00 -12.20
CA LYS A 125 61.73 -17.95 -11.23
C LYS A 125 62.08 -17.30 -9.87
N THR A 126 62.40 -16.01 -9.86
CA THR A 126 62.84 -15.30 -8.65
C THR A 126 61.66 -14.71 -7.87
N SER A 127 60.70 -14.09 -8.56
CA SER A 127 59.55 -13.47 -7.90
C SER A 127 58.37 -14.42 -7.70
N ASP A 128 58.40 -15.61 -8.33
CA ASP A 128 57.27 -16.56 -8.39
C ASP A 128 55.99 -15.89 -8.91
N GLU A 129 56.13 -14.99 -9.88
CA GLU A 129 54.99 -14.33 -10.52
C GLU A 129 54.81 -14.84 -11.95
N GLY A 130 53.58 -15.27 -12.24
CA GLY A 130 53.15 -15.75 -13.54
C GLY A 130 52.37 -14.70 -14.32
N TYR A 131 52.48 -14.77 -15.63
CA TYR A 131 51.82 -13.93 -16.60
C TYR A 131 51.20 -14.82 -17.67
N LEU A 132 49.93 -14.61 -17.98
CA LEU A 132 49.23 -15.28 -19.08
C LEU A 132 48.78 -14.20 -20.05
N SER A 133 49.03 -14.40 -21.33
CA SER A 133 48.65 -13.46 -22.39
C SER A 133 48.11 -14.21 -23.61
N ASP A 134 47.44 -13.45 -24.46
CA ASP A 134 46.86 -13.89 -25.74
C ASP A 134 45.75 -14.93 -25.54
N ASN A 135 44.48 -14.47 -25.64
CA ASN A 135 43.29 -15.30 -25.48
C ASN A 135 43.22 -15.98 -24.10
N VAL A 136 43.28 -15.19 -23.02
CA VAL A 136 43.16 -15.73 -21.67
C VAL A 136 41.70 -16.01 -21.36
N VAL A 137 41.40 -17.27 -21.04
CA VAL A 137 40.07 -17.75 -20.70
C VAL A 137 40.11 -18.43 -19.35
N VAL A 138 39.25 -17.97 -18.43
CA VAL A 138 39.01 -18.60 -17.13
C VAL A 138 37.65 -19.29 -17.19
N HIS A 139 37.64 -20.62 -17.24
CA HIS A 139 36.45 -21.44 -17.12
C HIS A 139 36.05 -21.55 -15.65
N ILE A 140 34.93 -20.94 -15.30
CA ILE A 140 34.41 -20.83 -13.92
C ILE A 140 33.50 -22.02 -13.60
N ASP A 141 32.75 -22.49 -14.60
CA ASP A 141 31.96 -23.74 -14.62
C ASP A 141 31.66 -24.13 -16.08
N PRO A 142 31.03 -25.28 -16.36
CA PRO A 142 30.82 -25.75 -17.74
C PRO A 142 30.03 -24.80 -18.65
N GLU A 143 29.24 -23.88 -18.08
CA GLU A 143 28.43 -22.94 -18.85
C GLU A 143 28.94 -21.48 -18.74
N THR A 144 29.97 -21.21 -17.92
CA THR A 144 30.41 -19.84 -17.61
C THR A 144 31.93 -19.66 -17.77
N GLN A 145 32.32 -18.70 -18.60
CA GLN A 145 33.72 -18.35 -18.85
C GLN A 145 33.97 -16.84 -18.71
N LEU A 146 35.14 -16.47 -18.21
CA LEU A 146 35.67 -15.10 -18.21
C LEU A 146 36.78 -14.98 -19.25
N ASN A 147 36.71 -13.94 -20.06
CA ASN A 147 37.68 -13.65 -21.11
C ASN A 147 38.41 -12.34 -20.79
N THR A 148 39.72 -12.33 -21.00
CA THR A 148 40.60 -11.15 -20.89
C THR A 148 41.82 -11.32 -21.81
N ASP A 149 42.52 -10.22 -22.10
CA ASP A 149 43.74 -10.28 -22.93
C ASP A 149 44.98 -10.67 -22.13
N TYR A 150 44.97 -10.32 -20.85
CA TYR A 150 46.10 -10.52 -19.92
C TYR A 150 45.61 -10.87 -18.52
N LEU A 151 46.37 -11.73 -17.83
CA LEU A 151 46.11 -12.17 -16.46
C LEU A 151 47.44 -12.44 -15.74
N ARG A 152 47.56 -11.97 -14.51
CA ARG A 152 48.68 -12.28 -13.61
C ARG A 152 48.28 -13.40 -12.68
N TYR A 153 49.20 -14.31 -12.42
CA TYR A 153 49.03 -15.45 -11.53
C TYR A 153 50.06 -15.39 -10.40
N LEU A 154 49.56 -15.50 -9.17
CA LEU A 154 50.36 -15.55 -7.95
C LEU A 154 50.18 -16.95 -7.34
N PRO A 155 51.09 -17.90 -7.60
CA PRO A 155 50.97 -19.29 -7.18
C PRO A 155 50.86 -19.45 -5.66
N GLU A 156 51.74 -18.80 -4.89
CA GLU A 156 51.71 -18.87 -3.42
C GLU A 156 50.37 -18.39 -2.83
N LYS A 157 49.82 -17.31 -3.39
CA LYS A 157 48.54 -16.73 -2.95
C LYS A 157 47.32 -17.44 -3.53
N LYS A 158 47.52 -18.36 -4.49
CA LYS A 158 46.45 -19.04 -5.24
C LYS A 158 45.44 -18.02 -5.79
N PHE A 159 45.98 -16.98 -6.40
CA PHE A 159 45.24 -15.78 -6.78
C PHE A 159 45.59 -15.38 -8.20
N VAL A 160 44.59 -14.94 -8.96
CA VAL A 160 44.79 -14.34 -10.28
C VAL A 160 44.16 -12.96 -10.34
N TYR A 161 44.76 -12.07 -11.12
CA TYR A 161 44.20 -10.75 -11.31
C TYR A 161 44.58 -10.12 -12.65
N THR A 162 43.78 -9.17 -13.08
CA THR A 162 44.05 -8.32 -14.24
C THR A 162 43.53 -6.92 -13.98
N ASP A 163 44.18 -5.93 -14.60
CA ASP A 163 43.68 -4.57 -14.66
C ASP A 163 42.97 -4.27 -15.99
N ASP A 164 42.99 -5.21 -16.94
CA ASP A 164 42.38 -5.08 -18.26
C ASP A 164 40.85 -5.29 -18.23
N PRO A 165 40.13 -4.87 -19.29
CA PRO A 165 38.71 -5.16 -19.41
C PRO A 165 38.45 -6.67 -19.39
N VAL A 166 37.40 -7.08 -18.68
CA VAL A 166 36.97 -8.48 -18.61
C VAL A 166 35.55 -8.65 -19.11
N ALA A 167 35.26 -9.80 -19.72
CA ALA A 167 33.92 -10.18 -20.13
C ALA A 167 33.61 -11.60 -19.65
N ILE A 168 32.57 -11.73 -18.82
CA ILE A 168 32.05 -13.01 -18.35
C ILE A 168 30.82 -13.36 -19.18
N ASN A 169 30.82 -14.54 -19.80
CA ASN A 169 29.72 -15.04 -20.58
C ASN A 169 29.25 -16.35 -19.97
N GLY A 170 27.99 -16.39 -19.57
CA GLY A 170 27.29 -17.55 -19.05
C GLY A 170 25.97 -17.79 -19.77
N LYS A 171 25.28 -18.88 -19.44
CA LYS A 171 23.95 -19.14 -19.97
C LYS A 171 22.95 -18.09 -19.48
N GLY A 172 22.50 -17.24 -20.39
CA GLY A 172 21.55 -16.16 -20.12
C GLY A 172 22.08 -15.07 -19.19
N VAL A 173 23.40 -14.96 -19.03
CA VAL A 173 24.06 -13.90 -18.27
C VAL A 173 25.30 -13.44 -19.02
N LYS A 174 25.49 -12.14 -19.13
CA LYS A 174 26.71 -11.51 -19.61
C LYS A 174 27.11 -10.41 -18.63
N ILE A 175 28.38 -10.39 -18.22
CA ILE A 175 28.92 -9.35 -17.35
C ILE A 175 30.16 -8.76 -18.03
N VAL A 176 30.30 -7.45 -18.02
CA VAL A 176 31.52 -6.76 -18.45
C VAL A 176 31.97 -5.80 -17.36
N GLY A 177 33.26 -5.48 -17.32
CA GLY A 177 33.78 -4.42 -16.46
C GLY A 177 35.29 -4.27 -16.59
N GLN A 178 35.87 -3.40 -15.77
CA GLN A 178 37.32 -3.12 -15.81
C GLN A 178 38.03 -3.78 -14.64
N GLY A 179 39.03 -4.60 -14.94
CA GLY A 179 39.86 -5.30 -13.98
C GLY A 179 39.11 -6.42 -13.26
N CYS A 180 39.83 -7.48 -12.92
CA CYS A 180 39.29 -8.63 -12.19
C CYS A 180 40.30 -9.18 -11.20
N GLU A 181 39.81 -9.67 -10.08
CA GLU A 181 40.56 -10.43 -9.08
C GLU A 181 39.81 -11.72 -8.80
N ILE A 182 40.51 -12.85 -8.68
CA ILE A 182 39.91 -14.16 -8.38
C ILE A 182 40.77 -14.85 -7.32
N ASP A 183 40.13 -15.16 -6.20
CA ASP A 183 40.63 -16.08 -5.19
C ASP A 183 40.20 -17.50 -5.59
N LEU A 184 41.18 -18.28 -6.04
CA LEU A 184 40.95 -19.60 -6.62
C LEU A 184 40.46 -20.61 -5.57
N ILE A 185 40.80 -20.41 -4.30
CA ILE A 185 40.47 -21.34 -3.21
C ILE A 185 39.13 -21.01 -2.58
N ASN A 186 38.91 -19.74 -2.26
CA ASN A 186 37.67 -19.29 -1.62
C ASN A 186 36.52 -19.10 -2.62
N LYS A 187 36.76 -19.37 -3.92
CA LYS A 187 35.78 -19.26 -5.01
C LYS A 187 35.12 -17.88 -5.06
N LYS A 188 35.93 -16.84 -4.85
CA LYS A 188 35.48 -15.45 -4.78
C LYS A 188 36.13 -14.63 -5.87
N MET A 189 35.33 -13.78 -6.51
CA MET A 189 35.74 -12.97 -7.64
C MET A 189 35.28 -11.54 -7.46
N TRP A 190 36.10 -10.59 -7.92
CA TRP A 190 35.82 -9.17 -7.88
C TRP A 190 36.07 -8.54 -9.23
N ILE A 191 35.08 -7.88 -9.81
CA ILE A 191 35.28 -6.94 -10.92
C ILE A 191 35.48 -5.56 -10.29
N LYS A 192 36.60 -4.90 -10.59
CA LYS A 192 37.05 -3.74 -9.79
C LYS A 192 36.14 -2.52 -9.93
N LYS A 193 35.66 -2.23 -11.14
CA LYS A 193 34.82 -1.07 -11.43
C LYS A 193 34.02 -1.23 -12.72
N ASP A 194 33.04 -0.34 -12.90
CA ASP A 194 32.25 -0.20 -14.12
C ASP A 194 31.60 -1.54 -14.55
N ALA A 195 31.06 -2.27 -13.57
CA ALA A 195 30.42 -3.55 -13.84
C ALA A 195 29.05 -3.33 -14.50
N GLU A 196 28.85 -3.93 -15.67
CA GLU A 196 27.55 -4.01 -16.34
C GLU A 196 27.16 -5.46 -16.52
N MET A 197 25.99 -5.84 -16.02
CA MET A 197 25.41 -7.16 -16.16
C MET A 197 24.14 -7.08 -17.00
N GLU A 198 24.03 -7.99 -17.96
CA GLU A 198 22.84 -8.28 -18.73
C GLU A 198 22.41 -9.71 -18.39
N MET A 199 21.15 -9.91 -18.04
CA MET A 199 20.59 -11.23 -17.80
C MET A 199 19.28 -11.43 -18.57
N ASP A 200 19.09 -12.64 -19.07
CA ASP A 200 17.82 -13.10 -19.61
C ASP A 200 16.75 -12.98 -18.51
N GLY A 201 15.61 -12.40 -18.87
CA GLY A 201 14.62 -11.96 -17.90
C GLY A 201 14.25 -13.06 -16.90
N VAL A 202 14.38 -12.76 -15.60
CA VAL A 202 13.81 -13.62 -14.56
C VAL A 202 12.31 -13.72 -14.83
N LYS A 203 11.77 -14.96 -14.91
CA LYS A 203 10.33 -15.25 -15.12
C LYS A 203 9.43 -14.50 -14.12
N ASN A 204 9.99 -14.10 -12.99
CA ASN A 204 9.35 -13.26 -11.99
C ASN A 204 9.92 -11.85 -12.10
N ASP A 205 9.06 -10.85 -12.29
CA ASP A 205 9.48 -9.46 -12.22
C ASP A 205 10.10 -9.19 -10.87
N LEU A 206 11.41 -8.91 -10.85
CA LEU A 206 12.16 -8.46 -9.66
C LEU A 206 11.64 -7.13 -9.08
N PHE A 207 10.52 -6.62 -9.61
CA PHE A 207 9.94 -5.33 -9.31
C PHE A 207 8.45 -5.48 -9.03
N PHE A 208 8.05 -4.89 -7.91
CA PHE A 208 6.71 -4.89 -7.28
C PHE A 208 5.65 -4.10 -8.03
N LEU A 209 6.00 -3.47 -9.14
CA LEU A 209 5.15 -2.47 -9.76
C LEU A 209 4.28 -3.04 -10.91
N SER A 210 4.26 -4.37 -11.12
CA SER A 210 3.50 -4.99 -12.20
C SER A 210 1.99 -5.05 -11.95
N GLN A 211 1.26 -4.20 -12.66
CA GLN A 211 0.22 -4.59 -13.61
C GLN A 211 0.03 -3.41 -14.59
N ASP A 212 1.00 -3.19 -15.48
CA ASP A 212 0.68 -2.41 -16.68
C ASP A 212 0.09 -3.38 -17.69
N SER A 213 -1.25 -3.36 -17.75
CA SER A 213 -2.02 -3.81 -18.91
C SER A 213 -1.76 -2.85 -20.07
N ALA A 214 -0.51 -2.74 -20.54
CA ALA A 214 -0.24 -2.08 -21.80
C ALA A 214 -0.70 -3.03 -22.91
N GLN A 215 -1.79 -2.66 -23.55
CA GLN A 215 -2.25 -3.23 -24.81
C GLN A 215 -1.07 -3.33 -25.79
N GLN A 216 -0.45 -4.51 -25.88
CA GLN A 216 0.33 -4.87 -27.05
C GLN A 216 -0.68 -5.20 -28.15
N THR A 217 -0.99 -4.20 -28.98
CA THR A 217 -1.50 -4.39 -30.33
C THR A 217 -0.50 -5.26 -31.10
N ALA A 218 -0.68 -6.58 -31.02
CA ALA A 218 -0.10 -7.52 -31.97
C ALA A 218 -1.04 -7.58 -33.18
N GLN A 219 -0.73 -6.77 -34.20
CA GLN A 219 -1.28 -7.00 -35.53
C GLN A 219 -0.66 -8.31 -36.06
N ASN A 220 -1.53 -9.27 -36.34
CA ASN A 220 -1.20 -10.55 -36.96
C ASN A 220 -0.48 -10.35 -38.30
N GLN A 221 0.72 -10.91 -38.42
CA GLN A 221 1.09 -11.69 -39.60
C GLN A 221 1.75 -12.99 -39.14
N SER A 222 1.11 -14.06 -39.60
CA SER A 222 1.37 -15.48 -39.40
C SER A 222 2.71 -15.93 -39.97
N ASP A 223 3.39 -16.82 -39.25
CA ASP A 223 4.09 -17.96 -39.85
C ASP A 223 4.16 -19.12 -38.83
N GLU A 224 3.89 -20.32 -39.35
CA GLU A 224 3.83 -21.60 -38.65
C GLU A 224 5.23 -22.17 -38.34
N ASN A 225 5.31 -23.01 -37.31
CA ASN A 225 6.47 -23.77 -36.78
C ASN A 225 7.41 -23.06 -35.78
N GLY A 226 7.43 -23.62 -34.57
CA GLY A 226 8.42 -23.36 -33.51
C GLY A 226 7.80 -22.67 -32.30
N THR A 227 7.90 -23.30 -31.13
CA THR A 227 7.63 -22.66 -29.83
C THR A 227 8.58 -21.47 -29.69
N ARG A 228 8.18 -20.28 -30.15
CA ARG A 228 8.87 -19.04 -29.83
C ARG A 228 8.53 -18.72 -28.37
N GLU A 229 9.47 -19.04 -27.47
CA GLU A 229 9.56 -18.28 -26.22
C GLU A 229 9.57 -16.81 -26.63
N MET A 230 8.52 -16.06 -26.27
CA MET A 230 8.56 -14.60 -26.39
C MET A 230 9.79 -14.15 -25.61
N PRO A 231 10.71 -13.35 -26.19
CA PRO A 231 11.93 -12.97 -25.49
C PRO A 231 11.52 -12.22 -24.21
N PHE A 232 11.76 -12.85 -23.06
CA PHE A 232 11.55 -12.20 -21.77
C PHE A 232 12.37 -10.92 -21.74
N GLU A 233 11.79 -9.82 -21.28
CA GLU A 233 12.51 -8.55 -21.17
C GLU A 233 13.78 -8.74 -20.32
N LYS A 234 14.93 -8.43 -20.93
CA LYS A 234 16.23 -8.52 -20.28
C LYS A 234 16.32 -7.56 -19.11
N THR A 235 17.06 -7.97 -18.08
CA THR A 235 17.39 -7.12 -16.94
C THR A 235 18.82 -6.65 -17.07
N PHE A 236 19.04 -5.35 -16.92
CA PHE A 236 20.35 -4.71 -16.94
C PHE A 236 20.66 -4.19 -15.55
N ILE A 237 21.83 -4.52 -15.01
CA ILE A 237 22.35 -3.98 -13.76
C ILE A 237 23.68 -3.29 -14.07
N ARG A 238 23.86 -2.06 -13.59
CA ARG A 238 25.10 -1.30 -13.73
C ARG A 238 25.55 -0.82 -12.38
N SER A 239 26.85 -0.80 -12.14
CA SER A 239 27.44 -0.21 -10.94
C SER A 239 28.79 0.42 -11.26
N SER A 240 29.05 1.58 -10.68
CA SER A 240 30.35 2.26 -10.85
C SER A 240 31.45 1.64 -9.99
N GLY A 241 31.09 1.04 -8.86
CA GLY A 241 32.01 0.40 -7.94
C GLY A 241 32.20 -1.09 -8.20
N GLN A 242 32.77 -1.75 -7.19
CA GLN A 242 33.16 -3.15 -7.27
C GLN A 242 31.93 -4.08 -7.32
N LEU A 243 31.95 -5.04 -8.25
CA LEU A 243 31.07 -6.21 -8.21
C LEU A 243 31.79 -7.37 -7.54
N ILE A 244 31.17 -7.97 -6.53
CA ILE A 244 31.67 -9.13 -5.80
C ILE A 244 30.79 -10.34 -6.12
N PHE A 245 31.40 -11.42 -6.56
CA PHE A 245 30.75 -12.72 -6.71
C PHE A 245 31.33 -13.71 -5.70
N ASP A 246 30.51 -14.12 -4.75
CA ASP A 246 30.86 -15.08 -3.70
C ASP A 246 30.15 -16.41 -3.98
N ARG A 247 30.91 -17.40 -4.48
CA ARG A 247 30.39 -18.73 -4.85
C ARG A 247 30.56 -19.77 -3.75
N HIS A 248 30.69 -19.35 -2.50
CA HIS A 248 30.69 -20.31 -1.40
C HIS A 248 29.41 -21.17 -1.48
N PRO A 249 29.48 -22.51 -1.27
CA PRO A 249 28.36 -23.44 -1.46
C PRO A 249 27.05 -23.00 -0.80
N ASP A 250 27.16 -22.35 0.36
CA ASP A 250 26.02 -21.93 1.19
C ASP A 250 25.44 -20.55 0.84
N ALA A 251 26.13 -19.74 0.03
CA ALA A 251 25.83 -18.31 -0.11
C ALA A 251 25.41 -17.88 -1.52
N ASN A 252 26.16 -18.26 -2.58
CA ASN A 252 26.00 -17.81 -3.97
C ASN A 252 25.43 -16.37 -4.08
N ILE A 253 26.25 -15.37 -3.71
CA ILE A 253 25.84 -13.97 -3.59
C ILE A 253 26.54 -13.12 -4.65
N MET A 254 25.79 -12.24 -5.32
CA MET A 254 26.33 -11.14 -6.12
C MET A 254 26.10 -9.81 -5.40
N THR A 255 27.14 -9.00 -5.23
CA THR A 255 27.05 -7.68 -4.60
C THR A 255 27.58 -6.60 -5.52
N PHE A 256 26.73 -5.69 -5.94
CA PHE A 256 27.06 -4.50 -6.71
C PHE A 256 27.17 -3.30 -5.76
N ASN A 257 28.23 -2.52 -5.87
CA ASN A 257 28.47 -1.35 -5.02
C ASN A 257 28.59 -0.06 -5.86
N ASP A 258 28.21 1.06 -5.26
CA ASP A 258 28.31 2.43 -5.75
C ASP A 258 27.51 2.72 -7.03
N ASN A 259 26.52 3.61 -6.90
CA ASN A 259 25.65 4.09 -7.99
C ASN A 259 25.05 2.93 -8.80
N VAL A 260 24.38 2.02 -8.11
CA VAL A 260 23.73 0.88 -8.74
C VAL A 260 22.48 1.34 -9.47
N GLU A 261 22.38 1.01 -10.76
CA GLU A 261 21.20 1.20 -11.60
C GLU A 261 20.72 -0.14 -12.11
N ILE A 262 19.44 -0.43 -11.91
CA ILE A 262 18.77 -1.61 -12.45
C ILE A 262 17.69 -1.16 -13.42
N LYS A 263 17.62 -1.80 -14.60
CA LYS A 263 16.62 -1.53 -15.65
C LYS A 263 16.01 -2.83 -16.15
N LYS A 264 14.67 -2.88 -16.21
CA LYS A 264 13.90 -3.95 -16.86
C LYS A 264 12.64 -3.36 -17.49
N GLY A 265 12.55 -3.34 -18.81
CA GLY A 265 11.44 -2.69 -19.52
C GLY A 265 11.31 -1.22 -19.15
N SER A 266 10.13 -0.83 -18.65
CA SER A 266 9.84 0.53 -18.14
C SER A 266 10.21 0.73 -16.66
N SER A 267 10.71 -0.30 -15.97
CA SER A 267 11.05 -0.26 -14.54
C SER A 267 12.51 0.09 -14.33
N THR A 268 12.78 0.98 -13.37
CA THR A 268 14.14 1.35 -12.96
C THR A 268 14.28 1.37 -11.44
N VAL A 269 15.45 0.98 -10.93
CA VAL A 269 15.82 1.11 -9.51
C VAL A 269 17.21 1.68 -9.40
N PHE A 270 17.37 2.72 -8.60
CA PHE A 270 18.65 3.29 -8.20
C PHE A 270 18.91 2.98 -6.73
N SER A 271 20.16 2.66 -6.38
CA SER A 271 20.61 2.50 -5.00
C SER A 271 22.13 2.66 -4.87
N ASP A 272 22.63 2.75 -3.64
CA ASP A 272 24.08 2.74 -3.38
C ASP A 272 24.65 1.33 -3.49
N LYS A 273 23.86 0.32 -3.14
CA LYS A 273 24.26 -1.09 -3.13
C LYS A 273 23.11 -2.00 -3.55
N LEU A 274 23.45 -3.11 -4.20
CA LEU A 274 22.51 -4.21 -4.50
C LEU A 274 23.16 -5.53 -4.12
N VAL A 275 22.42 -6.35 -3.36
CA VAL A 275 22.80 -7.73 -3.02
C VAL A 275 21.78 -8.68 -3.61
N VAL A 276 22.24 -9.62 -4.44
CA VAL A 276 21.41 -10.65 -5.07
C VAL A 276 21.81 -12.01 -4.52
N PHE A 277 20.86 -12.69 -3.90
CA PHE A 277 21.00 -14.05 -3.40
C PHE A 277 20.49 -15.02 -4.45
N LEU A 278 21.33 -15.98 -4.85
CA LEU A 278 20.99 -17.02 -5.81
C LEU A 278 20.76 -18.34 -5.10
N ASP A 279 19.86 -19.14 -5.66
CA ASP A 279 19.67 -20.52 -5.27
C ASP A 279 20.91 -21.35 -5.67
N PRO A 280 21.56 -22.08 -4.74
CA PRO A 280 22.80 -22.80 -5.04
C PRO A 280 22.69 -23.87 -6.13
N GLU A 281 21.51 -24.49 -6.27
CA GLU A 281 21.27 -25.59 -7.21
C GLU A 281 20.85 -25.07 -8.59
N THR A 282 19.84 -24.18 -8.61
CA THR A 282 19.22 -23.70 -9.85
C THR A 282 19.87 -22.44 -10.41
N LYS A 283 20.71 -21.76 -9.63
CA LYS A 283 21.35 -20.46 -9.93
C LYS A 283 20.36 -19.33 -10.22
N LYS A 284 19.08 -19.53 -9.91
CA LYS A 284 18.03 -18.51 -10.06
C LYS A 284 18.04 -17.56 -8.88
N THR A 285 17.60 -16.33 -9.08
CA THR A 285 17.44 -15.36 -7.99
C THR A 285 16.40 -15.84 -6.98
N LYS A 286 16.77 -15.82 -5.70
CA LYS A 286 15.90 -16.08 -4.55
C LYS A 286 15.43 -14.77 -3.91
N GLN A 287 16.35 -13.82 -3.78
CA GLN A 287 16.09 -12.52 -3.14
C GLN A 287 17.04 -11.47 -3.72
N ALA A 288 16.56 -10.23 -3.81
CA ALA A 288 17.39 -9.07 -4.14
C ALA A 288 17.14 -7.96 -3.12
N ILE A 289 18.20 -7.33 -2.63
CA ILE A 289 18.13 -6.24 -1.64
C ILE A 289 18.89 -5.05 -2.20
N ALA A 290 18.17 -4.00 -2.58
CA ALA A 290 18.74 -2.70 -2.87
C ALA A 290 18.80 -1.88 -1.57
N SER A 291 19.93 -1.23 -1.28
CA SER A 291 20.11 -0.42 -0.09
C SER A 291 20.88 0.87 -0.34
N GLY A 292 20.55 1.90 0.44
CA GLY A 292 21.09 3.25 0.32
C GLY A 292 20.45 4.03 -0.83
N ASN A 293 19.91 5.21 -0.53
CA ASN A 293 19.29 6.15 -1.50
C ASN A 293 18.37 5.48 -2.52
N VAL A 294 17.51 4.55 -2.08
CA VAL A 294 16.70 3.74 -2.99
C VAL A 294 15.64 4.61 -3.66
N LEU A 295 15.64 4.60 -5.00
CA LEU A 295 14.61 5.22 -5.84
C LEU A 295 14.18 4.21 -6.92
N ALA A 296 12.96 3.72 -6.81
CA ALA A 296 12.36 2.81 -7.77
C ALA A 296 11.22 3.49 -8.52
N SER A 297 11.08 3.22 -9.81
CA SER A 297 9.99 3.75 -10.64
C SER A 297 9.54 2.78 -11.72
N GLN A 298 8.23 2.78 -12.00
CA GLN A 298 7.61 2.12 -13.14
C GLN A 298 6.35 2.89 -13.54
N GLY A 299 6.28 3.36 -14.78
CA GLY A 299 5.14 4.17 -15.24
C GLY A 299 4.96 5.42 -14.38
N THR A 300 3.81 5.55 -13.73
CA THR A 300 3.50 6.66 -12.81
C THR A 300 3.77 6.34 -11.34
N LYS A 301 4.26 5.13 -11.03
CA LYS A 301 4.56 4.68 -9.68
C LYS A 301 6.01 5.00 -9.34
N ILE A 302 6.23 5.56 -8.15
CA ILE A 302 7.55 5.91 -7.61
C ILE A 302 7.62 5.43 -6.16
N ALA A 303 8.72 4.78 -5.78
CA ALA A 303 8.99 4.34 -4.42
C ALA A 303 10.36 4.85 -3.97
N LYS A 304 10.44 5.38 -2.77
CA LYS A 304 11.67 5.89 -2.16
C LYS A 304 11.86 5.34 -0.76
N GLY A 305 13.10 5.01 -0.41
CA GLY A 305 13.45 4.57 0.93
C GLY A 305 14.94 4.29 1.09
N SER A 306 15.29 3.68 2.20
CA SER A 306 16.66 3.22 2.49
C SER A 306 16.89 1.79 2.02
N PHE A 307 15.84 0.97 1.96
CA PHE A 307 15.91 -0.43 1.54
C PHE A 307 14.71 -0.79 0.66
N LEU A 308 14.98 -1.60 -0.35
CA LEU A 308 13.97 -2.29 -1.13
C LEU A 308 14.39 -3.75 -1.29
N THR A 309 13.61 -4.64 -0.67
CA THR A 309 13.83 -6.08 -0.75
C THR A 309 12.77 -6.69 -1.65
N TRP A 310 13.18 -7.50 -2.63
CA TRP A 310 12.32 -8.38 -3.42
C TRP A 310 12.54 -9.83 -3.00
N ASP A 311 11.47 -10.50 -2.58
CA ASP A 311 11.48 -11.90 -2.18
C ASP A 311 10.66 -12.75 -3.16
N VAL A 312 11.34 -13.67 -3.85
CA VAL A 312 10.74 -14.49 -4.91
C VAL A 312 9.79 -15.56 -4.36
N ASN A 313 10.03 -16.05 -3.14
CA ASN A 313 9.22 -17.12 -2.57
C ASN A 313 7.84 -16.60 -2.13
N THR A 314 7.81 -15.39 -1.59
CA THR A 314 6.59 -14.72 -1.14
C THR A 314 5.96 -13.82 -2.20
N GLN A 315 6.64 -13.61 -3.34
CA GLN A 315 6.25 -12.66 -4.39
C GLN A 315 5.93 -11.28 -3.82
N SER A 316 6.79 -10.82 -2.91
CA SER A 316 6.59 -9.57 -2.19
C SER A 316 7.78 -8.63 -2.32
N ALA A 317 7.50 -7.33 -2.39
CA ALA A 317 8.49 -6.31 -2.11
C ALA A 317 8.25 -5.63 -0.79
N ILE A 318 9.35 -5.32 -0.12
CA ILE A 318 9.38 -4.64 1.16
C ILE A 318 10.18 -3.36 0.97
N LEU A 319 9.52 -2.21 1.11
CA LEU A 319 10.11 -0.89 1.07
C LEU A 319 10.24 -0.37 2.51
N GLU A 320 11.44 0.02 2.91
CA GLU A 320 11.76 0.43 4.28
C GLU A 320 12.63 1.69 4.33
N ASP A 321 12.37 2.52 5.33
CA ASP A 321 13.20 3.68 5.67
C ASP A 321 13.09 3.99 7.16
N ALA A 322 14.21 4.36 7.79
CA ALA A 322 14.25 4.65 9.22
C ALA A 322 13.39 5.85 9.61
N GLN A 323 13.31 6.86 8.73
CA GLN A 323 12.51 8.05 8.93
C GLN A 323 11.15 7.89 8.24
N LYS A 324 11.17 7.69 6.92
CA LYS A 324 9.97 7.77 6.09
C LYS A 324 10.22 7.20 4.68
N ALA A 325 9.66 6.03 4.40
CA ALA A 325 9.54 5.53 3.04
C ALA A 325 8.33 6.19 2.38
N GLU A 326 8.45 6.48 1.08
CA GLU A 326 7.43 7.17 0.29
C GLU A 326 7.05 6.29 -0.91
N PHE A 327 5.75 6.10 -1.12
CA PHE A 327 5.18 5.48 -2.32
C PHE A 327 4.20 6.44 -2.97
N VAL A 328 4.39 6.72 -4.25
CA VAL A 328 3.57 7.64 -5.04
C VAL A 328 3.03 6.90 -6.26
N GLU A 329 1.74 7.06 -6.53
CA GLU A 329 1.08 6.57 -7.74
C GLU A 329 0.05 7.60 -8.19
N ASP A 330 0.27 8.24 -9.35
CA ASP A 330 -0.61 9.29 -9.88
C ASP A 330 -0.91 10.41 -8.86
N ASN A 331 -2.05 10.30 -8.19
CA ASN A 331 -2.61 11.27 -7.26
C ASN A 331 -2.60 10.77 -5.82
N LEU A 332 -2.06 9.58 -5.58
CA LEU A 332 -1.93 8.91 -4.30
C LEU A 332 -0.48 9.01 -3.83
N ASN A 333 -0.31 9.34 -2.55
CA ASN A 333 0.97 9.27 -1.86
C ASN A 333 0.75 8.57 -0.51
N ILE A 334 1.58 7.57 -0.22
CA ILE A 334 1.60 6.81 1.03
C ILE A 334 2.99 6.96 1.65
N ASP A 335 2.98 7.28 2.93
CA ASP A 335 4.15 7.56 3.73
C ASP A 335 4.15 6.67 4.98
N ALA A 336 5.19 5.85 5.17
CA ALA A 336 5.33 4.99 6.34
C ALA A 336 6.78 4.51 6.51
N GLN A 337 7.15 3.93 7.65
CA GLN A 337 8.50 3.35 7.82
C GLN A 337 8.70 2.05 7.05
N LYS A 338 7.62 1.28 6.84
CA LYS A 338 7.64 -0.01 6.16
C LYS A 338 6.36 -0.21 5.36
N MET A 339 6.50 -0.62 4.11
CA MET A 339 5.40 -1.00 3.23
C MET A 339 5.71 -2.34 2.57
N ILE A 340 4.74 -3.24 2.53
CA ILE A 340 4.87 -4.57 1.93
C ILE A 340 3.84 -4.69 0.82
N PHE A 341 4.31 -4.97 -0.40
CA PHE A 341 3.50 -5.12 -1.60
C PHE A 341 3.53 -6.58 -2.03
N TYR A 342 2.38 -7.26 -2.01
CA TYR A 342 2.23 -8.64 -2.45
C TYR A 342 1.67 -8.67 -3.86
N LYS A 343 2.50 -9.07 -4.82
CA LYS A 343 2.17 -9.01 -6.26
C LYS A 343 0.98 -9.90 -6.62
N ASP A 344 1.02 -11.17 -6.22
CA ASP A 344 0.02 -12.17 -6.63
C ASP A 344 -1.32 -12.03 -5.89
N MET A 345 -1.32 -11.33 -4.75
CA MET A 345 -2.48 -11.17 -3.89
C MET A 345 -3.17 -9.80 -4.04
N GLY A 346 -2.61 -8.89 -4.85
CA GLY A 346 -3.10 -7.51 -4.95
C GLY A 346 -3.19 -6.82 -3.57
N LYS A 347 -2.24 -7.09 -2.68
CA LYS A 347 -2.32 -6.69 -1.27
C LYS A 347 -1.19 -5.72 -0.92
N ILE A 348 -1.53 -4.68 -0.16
CA ILE A 348 -0.56 -3.77 0.44
C ILE A 348 -0.74 -3.83 1.96
N ASP A 349 0.34 -4.11 2.68
CA ASP A 349 0.39 -4.02 4.14
C ASP A 349 1.33 -2.92 4.59
N VAL A 350 0.86 -2.08 5.48
CA VAL A 350 1.64 -1.05 6.17
C VAL A 350 1.55 -1.36 7.67
N PRO A 351 2.49 -2.13 8.23
CA PRO A 351 2.41 -2.66 9.59
C PRO A 351 2.76 -1.62 10.67
N SER A 352 2.77 -0.34 10.33
CA SER A 352 3.19 0.77 11.19
C SER A 352 2.38 2.03 10.90
N SER A 353 2.53 3.03 11.78
CA SER A 353 1.95 4.36 11.60
C SER A 353 2.33 4.95 10.25
N GLY A 354 1.42 5.69 9.65
CA GLY A 354 1.67 6.31 8.37
C GLY A 354 0.67 7.40 8.03
N SER A 355 0.84 7.93 6.84
CA SER A 355 -0.10 8.87 6.26
C SER A 355 -0.34 8.61 4.79
N LEU A 356 -1.53 8.95 4.34
CA LEU A 356 -1.97 8.85 2.96
C LEU A 356 -2.51 10.19 2.51
N LYS A 357 -2.11 10.63 1.33
CA LYS A 357 -2.67 11.81 0.66
C LYS A 357 -3.21 11.38 -0.70
N ALA A 358 -4.47 11.70 -0.97
CA ALA A 358 -5.12 11.45 -2.25
C ALA A 358 -5.69 12.74 -2.84
N THR A 359 -5.47 12.96 -4.13
CA THR A 359 -5.98 14.11 -4.89
C THR A 359 -7.08 13.66 -5.86
N MET A 360 -8.29 14.22 -5.75
CA MET A 360 -9.38 13.81 -6.65
C MET A 360 -9.29 14.52 -8.03
N LYS A 361 -9.35 13.75 -9.13
CA LYS A 361 -9.47 14.30 -10.51
C LYS A 361 -10.92 14.77 -10.73
N GLU A 362 -11.11 16.01 -11.22
CA GLU A 362 -12.45 16.49 -11.60
C GLU A 362 -12.98 15.72 -12.82
N LYS A 363 -14.28 15.41 -12.86
CA LYS A 363 -14.94 15.05 -14.12
C LYS A 363 -14.95 16.29 -15.00
N GLU A 364 -14.23 16.26 -16.12
CA GLU A 364 -14.29 17.28 -17.16
C GLU A 364 -15.73 17.40 -17.67
N GLY A 365 -16.47 18.39 -17.16
CA GLY A 365 -17.88 18.54 -17.51
C GLY A 365 -18.71 19.39 -16.57
N LYS A 366 -18.26 20.62 -16.26
CA LYS A 366 -19.06 21.86 -16.07
C LYS A 366 -18.21 22.92 -15.39
N LYS A 367 -17.62 23.82 -16.19
CA LYS A 367 -17.15 25.12 -15.69
C LYS A 367 -18.36 25.86 -15.11
N LYS A 368 -18.47 25.93 -13.78
CA LYS A 368 -19.19 27.03 -13.13
C LYS A 368 -18.17 28.10 -12.81
N ALA A 369 -18.33 29.25 -13.47
CA ALA A 369 -17.60 30.46 -13.15
C ALA A 369 -17.94 30.87 -11.71
N PHE A 370 -16.98 30.76 -10.81
CA PHE A 370 -16.72 31.73 -9.73
C PHE A 370 -15.29 31.44 -9.25
N ALA A 371 -14.42 32.43 -9.38
CA ALA A 371 -13.03 32.37 -8.96
C ALA A 371 -12.90 32.58 -7.44
N GLU A 372 -11.81 32.03 -6.90
CA GLU A 372 -11.24 32.20 -5.56
C GLU A 372 -11.88 31.44 -4.39
N THR A 373 -11.41 30.21 -4.18
CA THR A 373 -10.82 29.78 -2.88
C THR A 373 -9.95 28.53 -3.08
N GLY A 374 -8.66 28.62 -2.72
CA GLY A 374 -7.80 27.55 -2.21
C GLY A 374 -7.63 26.23 -2.99
N ASN A 375 -6.40 25.94 -3.42
CA ASN A 375 -5.95 24.65 -3.98
C ASN A 375 -6.10 23.44 -3.01
N ASP A 376 -6.56 23.64 -1.78
CA ASP A 376 -6.71 22.61 -0.75
C ASP A 376 -8.05 21.83 -0.81
N ASP A 377 -9.04 22.29 -1.59
CA ASP A 377 -10.40 21.73 -1.56
C ASP A 377 -10.50 20.29 -2.15
N LYS A 378 -9.45 19.83 -2.85
CA LYS A 378 -9.44 18.54 -3.59
C LYS A 378 -8.66 17.41 -2.92
N ASN A 379 -8.02 17.68 -1.78
CA ASN A 379 -7.12 16.75 -1.13
C ASN A 379 -7.77 16.06 0.06
N ILE A 380 -7.71 14.73 0.09
CA ILE A 380 -8.02 13.92 1.26
C ILE A 380 -6.71 13.51 1.90
N ARG A 381 -6.62 13.69 3.23
CA ARG A 381 -5.47 13.24 4.02
C ARG A 381 -5.95 12.27 5.08
N VAL A 382 -5.27 11.13 5.20
CA VAL A 382 -5.52 10.13 6.23
C VAL A 382 -4.23 9.95 7.03
N LYS A 383 -4.33 9.90 8.35
CA LYS A 383 -3.24 9.52 9.26
C LYS A 383 -3.70 8.38 10.15
N TRP A 384 -2.79 7.49 10.54
CA TRP A 384 -3.06 6.40 11.46
C TRP A 384 -1.80 6.06 12.28
N ASP A 385 -2.00 5.49 13.46
CA ASP A 385 -0.91 5.10 14.37
C ASP A 385 -0.70 3.57 14.42
N GLY A 386 -1.68 2.79 13.95
CA GLY A 386 -1.65 1.32 13.96
C GLY A 386 -1.14 0.77 12.64
N LYS A 387 -1.91 -0.13 12.02
CA LYS A 387 -1.63 -0.68 10.69
C LYS A 387 -2.63 -0.17 9.66
N MET A 388 -2.20 -0.18 8.41
CA MET A 388 -3.08 -0.07 7.25
C MET A 388 -2.94 -1.32 6.38
N ASN A 389 -4.03 -1.81 5.83
CA ASN A 389 -4.01 -2.80 4.77
C ASN A 389 -4.95 -2.41 3.64
N PHE A 390 -4.58 -2.80 2.44
CA PHE A 390 -5.41 -2.73 1.25
C PHE A 390 -5.45 -4.10 0.58
N LEU A 391 -6.64 -4.54 0.20
CA LEU A 391 -6.88 -5.79 -0.51
C LEU A 391 -7.61 -5.47 -1.80
N ASP A 392 -6.97 -5.72 -2.94
CA ASP A 392 -7.54 -5.42 -4.25
C ASP A 392 -8.74 -6.33 -4.59
N ASP A 393 -8.66 -7.61 -4.25
CA ASP A 393 -9.73 -8.61 -4.48
C ASP A 393 -11.07 -8.20 -3.87
N THR A 394 -11.05 -7.65 -2.65
CA THR A 394 -12.25 -7.17 -1.95
C THR A 394 -12.48 -5.68 -2.14
N ARG A 395 -11.50 -4.95 -2.71
CA ARG A 395 -11.46 -3.50 -2.82
C ARG A 395 -11.70 -2.82 -1.48
N GLU A 396 -10.99 -3.29 -0.46
CA GLU A 396 -11.11 -2.80 0.91
C GLU A 396 -9.80 -2.20 1.39
N ALA A 397 -9.89 -1.01 1.99
CA ALA A 397 -8.82 -0.42 2.78
C ALA A 397 -9.24 -0.37 4.25
N ASN A 398 -8.38 -0.86 5.15
CA ASN A 398 -8.60 -0.84 6.58
C ASN A 398 -7.48 -0.08 7.27
N PHE A 399 -7.83 0.83 8.16
CA PHE A 399 -6.92 1.62 8.98
C PHE A 399 -7.25 1.43 10.45
N GLU A 400 -6.24 1.31 11.29
CA GLU A 400 -6.38 1.04 12.73
C GLU A 400 -5.61 2.05 13.58
N LYS A 401 -6.15 2.29 14.78
CA LYS A 401 -5.66 3.11 15.89
C LYS A 401 -5.45 4.59 15.54
N ASN A 402 -6.17 5.48 16.24
CA ASN A 402 -6.06 6.94 16.10
C ASN A 402 -6.13 7.42 14.63
N VAL A 403 -7.06 6.86 13.86
CA VAL A 403 -7.26 7.23 12.46
C VAL A 403 -7.87 8.62 12.38
N GLU A 404 -7.24 9.50 11.62
CA GLU A 404 -7.72 10.85 11.35
C GLU A 404 -7.85 11.07 9.84
N VAL A 405 -9.07 11.33 9.38
CA VAL A 405 -9.37 11.69 7.99
C VAL A 405 -9.67 13.18 7.93
N ARG A 406 -8.91 13.93 7.14
CA ARG A 406 -9.15 15.35 6.86
C ARG A 406 -9.51 15.54 5.39
N LYS A 407 -10.59 16.28 5.17
CA LYS A 407 -10.99 16.77 3.86
C LYS A 407 -11.50 18.20 4.04
N GLU A 408 -10.88 19.16 3.37
CA GLU A 408 -11.25 20.57 3.44
C GLU A 408 -11.26 21.07 4.90
N ASN A 409 -12.41 21.56 5.39
CA ASN A 409 -12.62 22.01 6.76
C ASN A 409 -13.30 20.96 7.67
N SER A 410 -13.32 19.71 7.23
CA SER A 410 -13.95 18.61 7.95
C SER A 410 -12.92 17.58 8.39
N THR A 411 -13.10 17.05 9.58
CA THR A 411 -12.23 16.03 10.19
C THR A 411 -13.07 14.93 10.80
N LEU A 412 -12.71 13.68 10.51
CA LEU A 412 -13.23 12.48 11.17
C LEU A 412 -12.06 11.86 11.94
N SER A 413 -12.26 11.62 13.23
CA SER A 413 -11.37 10.83 14.08
C SER A 413 -12.07 9.55 14.52
N CYS A 414 -11.37 8.42 14.52
CA CYS A 414 -11.87 7.12 15.02
C CYS A 414 -10.70 6.16 15.28
N ASP A 415 -10.92 5.05 15.99
CA ASP A 415 -9.87 4.02 16.13
C ASP A 415 -9.85 3.05 14.94
N ASN A 416 -10.98 2.76 14.30
CA ASN A 416 -11.00 1.85 13.16
C ASN A 416 -11.77 2.46 12.00
N LEU A 417 -11.17 2.42 10.82
CA LEU A 417 -11.77 2.91 9.58
C LEU A 417 -11.68 1.83 8.51
N LYS A 418 -12.83 1.38 8.03
CA LYS A 418 -12.95 0.51 6.86
C LYS A 418 -13.55 1.29 5.70
N VAL A 419 -12.91 1.21 4.55
CA VAL A 419 -13.32 1.86 3.30
C VAL A 419 -13.50 0.77 2.24
N THR A 420 -14.63 0.78 1.55
CA THR A 420 -14.91 -0.14 0.45
C THR A 420 -15.15 0.66 -0.83
N PHE A 421 -14.58 0.20 -1.94
CA PHE A 421 -14.68 0.86 -3.24
C PHE A 421 -15.53 0.06 -4.23
N ASN A 422 -16.03 0.74 -5.27
CA ASN A 422 -16.79 0.09 -6.34
C ASN A 422 -15.89 -0.77 -7.24
N ASP A 423 -16.48 -1.84 -7.79
CA ASP A 423 -15.80 -2.85 -8.61
C ASP A 423 -15.22 -2.33 -9.93
N HIS A 424 -15.70 -1.20 -10.44
CA HIS A 424 -15.39 -0.75 -11.80
C HIS A 424 -14.43 0.44 -11.86
N ASP A 425 -14.39 1.29 -10.83
CA ASP A 425 -13.75 2.60 -10.92
C ASP A 425 -13.05 3.07 -9.63
N TYR A 426 -12.96 2.20 -8.61
CA TYR A 426 -12.45 2.53 -7.27
C TYR A 426 -13.08 3.77 -6.63
N ASN A 427 -14.27 4.19 -7.08
CA ASN A 427 -15.00 5.23 -6.38
C ASN A 427 -15.49 4.71 -5.03
N LEU A 428 -15.50 5.59 -4.03
CA LEU A 428 -15.97 5.26 -2.69
C LEU A 428 -17.39 4.68 -2.75
N GLN A 429 -17.59 3.50 -2.18
CA GLN A 429 -18.89 2.85 -2.03
C GLN A 429 -19.42 3.04 -0.61
N THR A 430 -18.61 2.66 0.38
CA THR A 430 -18.95 2.81 1.79
C THR A 430 -17.73 3.21 2.62
N LEU A 431 -17.98 3.97 3.69
CA LEU A 431 -17.02 4.26 4.73
C LEU A 431 -17.64 3.89 6.07
N LYS A 432 -16.95 3.05 6.85
CA LYS A 432 -17.38 2.63 8.18
C LYS A 432 -16.29 2.97 9.19
N ALA A 433 -16.60 3.90 10.08
CA ALA A 433 -15.77 4.23 11.23
C ALA A 433 -16.37 3.59 12.49
N THR A 434 -15.51 3.07 13.37
CA THR A 434 -15.91 2.54 14.68
C THR A 434 -14.92 2.97 15.75
N GLU A 435 -15.43 3.11 16.98
CA GLU A 435 -14.72 3.49 18.21
C GLU A 435 -14.20 4.94 18.19
N LYS A 436 -14.44 5.67 19.30
CA LYS A 436 -14.01 7.07 19.51
C LYS A 436 -14.32 8.01 18.34
N ILE A 437 -15.53 7.91 17.79
CA ILE A 437 -15.88 8.70 16.60
C ILE A 437 -16.09 10.14 17.01
N HIS A 438 -15.35 11.02 16.35
CA HIS A 438 -15.50 12.46 16.50
C HIS A 438 -15.40 13.10 15.11
N ILE A 439 -16.50 13.71 14.68
CA ILE A 439 -16.63 14.41 13.41
C ILE A 439 -16.72 15.90 13.70
N LEU A 440 -15.85 16.68 13.08
CA LEU A 440 -15.90 18.14 13.09
C LEU A 440 -16.13 18.63 11.66
N ASP A 441 -17.16 19.44 11.44
CA ASP A 441 -17.45 20.07 10.15
C ASP A 441 -17.64 21.58 10.34
N LYS A 442 -16.71 22.39 9.82
CA LYS A 442 -16.79 23.84 9.94
C LYS A 442 -17.61 24.50 8.81
N LYS A 443 -17.95 23.77 7.73
CA LYS A 443 -18.85 24.24 6.66
C LYS A 443 -20.33 24.00 7.01
N GLY A 444 -20.62 23.04 7.88
CA GLY A 444 -21.98 22.66 8.27
C GLY A 444 -22.82 23.80 8.85
N ASN A 445 -24.06 23.92 8.36
CA ASN A 445 -25.02 24.97 8.78
C ASN A 445 -25.83 24.61 10.04
N LEU A 446 -25.82 23.34 10.47
CA LEU A 446 -26.72 22.81 11.51
C LEU A 446 -25.98 22.27 12.74
N PHE A 447 -25.01 21.40 12.53
CA PHE A 447 -24.16 20.86 13.59
C PHE A 447 -22.72 20.95 13.13
N LYS A 448 -21.83 21.36 14.03
CA LYS A 448 -20.39 21.50 13.74
C LYS A 448 -19.59 20.34 14.31
N GLU A 449 -20.18 19.59 15.23
CA GLU A 449 -19.54 18.49 15.95
C GLU A 449 -20.55 17.35 16.09
N ALA A 450 -20.08 16.13 15.84
CA ALA A 450 -20.83 14.91 16.10
C ALA A 450 -19.92 13.85 16.72
N VAL A 451 -20.40 13.19 17.77
CA VAL A 451 -19.66 12.17 18.53
C VAL A 451 -20.49 10.90 18.64
N GLY A 452 -19.85 9.74 18.49
CA GLY A 452 -20.50 8.44 18.63
C GLY A 452 -19.52 7.28 18.64
N ASP A 453 -20.05 6.07 18.48
CA ASP A 453 -19.29 4.81 18.52
C ASP A 453 -19.21 4.13 17.15
N GLN A 454 -20.20 4.35 16.28
CA GLN A 454 -20.20 3.85 14.92
C GLN A 454 -20.75 4.90 13.95
N ALA A 455 -20.03 5.14 12.86
CA ALA A 455 -20.47 5.96 11.75
C ALA A 455 -20.38 5.15 10.46
N THR A 456 -21.39 5.27 9.61
CA THR A 456 -21.40 4.62 8.31
C THR A 456 -21.90 5.60 7.27
N TRP A 457 -21.09 5.87 6.27
CA TRP A 457 -21.48 6.63 5.09
C TRP A 457 -21.74 5.66 3.94
N ASP A 458 -22.97 5.69 3.46
CA ASP A 458 -23.43 4.94 2.30
C ASP A 458 -23.62 5.91 1.13
N VAL A 459 -22.71 5.85 0.16
CA VAL A 459 -22.70 6.76 -1.00
C VAL A 459 -23.89 6.51 -1.91
N LYS A 460 -24.32 5.25 -2.05
CA LYS A 460 -25.44 4.86 -2.91
C LYS A 460 -26.76 5.43 -2.38
N ASN A 461 -26.99 5.28 -1.08
CA ASN A 461 -28.19 5.75 -0.41
C ASN A 461 -28.10 7.20 0.06
N LYS A 462 -26.93 7.84 -0.14
CA LYS A 462 -26.68 9.24 0.21
C LYS A 462 -27.02 9.56 1.66
N VAL A 463 -26.61 8.67 2.55
CA VAL A 463 -26.94 8.75 3.98
C VAL A 463 -25.72 8.46 4.83
N THR A 464 -25.52 9.29 5.86
CA THR A 464 -24.58 9.02 6.95
C THR A 464 -25.36 8.63 8.19
N ILE A 465 -25.03 7.48 8.77
CA ILE A 465 -25.67 6.96 9.98
C ILE A 465 -24.64 7.02 11.10
N LEU A 466 -24.95 7.77 12.16
CA LEU A 466 -24.18 7.83 13.39
C LEU A 466 -24.94 7.12 14.51
N ARG A 467 -24.24 6.27 15.28
CA ARG A 467 -24.78 5.54 16.42
C ARG A 467 -23.92 5.81 17.64
N GLY A 468 -24.54 5.86 18.81
CA GLY A 468 -23.82 5.88 20.08
C GLY A 468 -24.46 4.99 21.13
N GLN A 469 -23.67 4.58 22.10
CA GLN A 469 -23.98 3.66 23.19
C GLN A 469 -23.75 4.41 24.52
N PRO A 470 -24.80 4.96 25.17
CA PRO A 470 -26.22 4.89 24.79
C PRO A 470 -26.67 5.93 23.76
N PHE A 471 -25.89 7.00 23.52
CA PHE A 471 -26.29 8.12 22.66
C PHE A 471 -25.16 8.60 21.78
N ALA A 472 -25.49 8.92 20.53
CA ALA A 472 -24.71 9.84 19.72
C ALA A 472 -25.02 11.28 20.15
N LEU A 473 -23.99 12.13 20.12
CA LEU A 473 -24.04 13.53 20.50
C LEU A 473 -23.87 14.40 19.26
N LEU A 474 -24.78 15.34 19.03
CA LEU A 474 -24.63 16.40 18.03
C LEU A 474 -24.53 17.75 18.76
N ARG A 475 -23.61 18.61 18.31
CA ARG A 475 -23.40 19.92 18.93
C ARG A 475 -23.24 21.04 17.91
N GLU A 476 -23.81 22.19 18.24
CA GLU A 476 -23.66 23.47 17.55
C GLU A 476 -22.99 24.50 18.48
N GLY A 477 -21.67 24.40 18.64
CA GLY A 477 -20.93 25.20 19.62
C GLY A 477 -21.51 25.10 21.02
N ASN A 478 -21.62 26.21 21.75
CA ASN A 478 -22.23 26.24 23.08
C ASN A 478 -23.74 26.51 23.06
N LYS A 479 -24.38 26.47 21.88
CA LYS A 479 -25.79 26.88 21.72
C LYS A 479 -26.75 25.71 21.80
N ARG A 480 -26.48 24.63 21.07
CA ARG A 480 -27.43 23.52 20.91
C ARG A 480 -26.72 22.17 21.03
N GLN A 481 -27.37 21.26 21.72
CA GLN A 481 -26.95 19.89 21.90
C GLN A 481 -28.12 18.93 21.66
N ILE A 482 -27.88 17.83 20.94
CA ILE A 482 -28.84 16.73 20.76
C ILE A 482 -28.19 15.42 21.18
N LEU A 483 -28.93 14.61 21.90
CA LEU A 483 -28.58 13.23 22.25
C LEU A 483 -29.61 12.28 21.66
N ALA A 484 -29.16 11.30 20.87
CA ALA A 484 -30.03 10.26 20.32
C ALA A 484 -29.24 8.97 20.06
N PRO A 485 -29.83 7.77 20.26
CA PRO A 485 -29.14 6.49 20.01
C PRO A 485 -28.66 6.33 18.56
N ARG A 486 -29.42 6.86 17.61
CA ARG A 486 -29.14 6.76 16.18
C ARG A 486 -29.55 8.03 15.44
N VAL A 487 -28.64 8.58 14.67
CA VAL A 487 -28.82 9.79 13.87
C VAL A 487 -28.57 9.46 12.40
N LEU A 488 -29.44 9.91 11.50
CA LEU A 488 -29.31 9.78 10.07
C LEU A 488 -29.23 11.18 9.44
N PHE A 489 -28.16 11.43 8.71
CA PHE A 489 -27.94 12.62 7.90
C PHE A 489 -28.13 12.27 6.43
N TYR A 490 -29.07 12.93 5.76
CA TYR A 490 -29.27 12.75 4.32
C TYR A 490 -28.44 13.81 3.56
N GLU A 491 -27.73 13.41 2.49
CA GLU A 491 -26.83 14.32 1.74
C GLU A 491 -27.55 15.47 1.03
N ASP A 492 -28.88 15.42 0.90
CA ASP A 492 -29.64 16.58 0.43
C ASP A 492 -29.50 17.79 1.39
N GLY A 493 -28.97 17.56 2.59
CA GLY A 493 -28.75 18.56 3.65
C GLY A 493 -30.05 19.07 4.26
N ARG A 494 -31.20 18.51 3.84
CA ARG A 494 -32.52 19.04 4.18
C ARG A 494 -33.17 18.30 5.32
N LYS A 495 -32.67 17.11 5.68
CA LYS A 495 -33.29 16.27 6.69
C LYS A 495 -32.26 15.64 7.62
N VAL A 496 -32.52 15.76 8.92
CA VAL A 496 -31.83 14.98 9.97
C VAL A 496 -32.88 14.19 10.73
N LEU A 497 -32.66 12.89 10.91
CA LEU A 497 -33.55 12.00 11.67
C LEU A 497 -32.81 11.44 12.87
N CYS A 498 -33.34 11.68 14.07
CA CYS A 498 -32.88 11.06 15.31
C CYS A 498 -33.90 10.00 15.71
N GLU A 499 -33.50 8.73 15.73
CA GLU A 499 -34.35 7.59 16.12
C GLU A 499 -34.12 7.21 17.59
N GLY A 500 -35.18 6.79 18.26
CA GLY A 500 -35.17 6.38 19.66
C GLY A 500 -35.38 7.55 20.63
N LYS A 501 -35.42 7.21 21.93
CA LYS A 501 -35.53 8.17 23.03
C LYS A 501 -34.32 9.09 23.02
N GLY A 502 -34.55 10.41 23.07
CA GLY A 502 -33.47 11.38 23.04
C GLY A 502 -33.84 12.71 23.67
N SER A 503 -32.88 13.62 23.65
CA SER A 503 -33.06 14.97 24.20
C SER A 503 -32.40 16.05 23.33
N LEU A 504 -32.97 17.24 23.38
CA LEU A 504 -32.43 18.47 22.80
C LEU A 504 -32.30 19.48 23.93
N TYR A 505 -31.17 20.16 23.97
CA TYR A 505 -30.92 21.30 24.82
C TYR A 505 -30.51 22.48 23.95
N GLU A 506 -31.13 23.63 24.18
CA GLU A 506 -30.80 24.89 23.53
C GLU A 506 -30.63 25.97 24.59
N LYS A 507 -29.42 26.55 24.64
CA LYS A 507 -29.06 27.61 25.58
C LYS A 507 -29.80 28.90 25.21
N GLY A 508 -30.41 29.54 26.19
CA GLY A 508 -31.08 30.82 26.04
C GLY A 508 -30.13 32.01 25.92
N GLU A 509 -30.67 33.21 25.77
CA GLU A 509 -29.85 34.43 25.63
C GLU A 509 -29.23 34.85 26.96
N GLU A 510 -27.91 35.09 26.98
CA GLU A 510 -27.25 35.78 28.08
C GLU A 510 -27.69 37.24 28.09
N LYS A 511 -28.59 37.59 29.02
CA LYS A 511 -28.79 39.00 29.36
C LYS A 511 -27.62 39.46 30.21
N LEU A 512 -26.97 40.55 29.79
CA LEU A 512 -26.04 41.31 30.62
C LEU A 512 -26.80 41.78 31.87
N PHE A 513 -26.33 41.35 33.04
CA PHE A 513 -26.78 41.67 34.41
C PHE A 513 -27.87 40.77 35.05
N ASN A 514 -27.42 39.99 36.06
CA ASN A 514 -28.13 39.56 37.29
C ASN A 514 -29.51 38.86 37.23
N GLU A 515 -29.78 38.04 36.22
CA GLU A 515 -30.83 37.00 36.30
C GLU A 515 -30.25 35.63 35.89
N ASN A 516 -30.67 34.55 36.57
CA ASN A 516 -30.18 33.19 36.34
C ASN A 516 -30.35 32.79 34.87
N THR A 517 -29.24 32.53 34.16
CA THR A 517 -29.22 32.16 32.74
C THR A 517 -30.07 30.91 32.42
N GLU A 518 -30.31 30.04 33.40
CA GLU A 518 -31.13 28.83 33.28
C GLU A 518 -32.62 29.10 32.97
N GLU A 519 -33.11 30.33 33.17
CA GLU A 519 -34.53 30.64 33.02
C GLU A 519 -34.97 30.73 31.55
N THR A 520 -34.04 30.87 30.60
CA THR A 520 -34.37 31.01 29.17
C THR A 520 -34.03 29.79 28.32
N ASP A 521 -33.33 28.80 28.89
CA ASP A 521 -32.95 27.55 28.25
C ASP A 521 -34.17 26.72 27.87
N ILE A 522 -34.07 26.03 26.73
CA ILE A 522 -35.11 25.11 26.25
C ILE A 522 -34.55 23.69 26.33
N LYS A 523 -35.25 22.81 27.04
CA LYS A 523 -34.98 21.37 27.08
C LYS A 523 -36.16 20.63 26.49
N VAL A 524 -35.90 19.74 25.55
CA VAL A 524 -36.92 18.89 24.92
C VAL A 524 -36.51 17.43 25.10
N ASN A 525 -37.40 16.60 25.63
CA ASN A 525 -37.24 15.14 25.69
C ASN A 525 -38.31 14.50 24.79
N TRP A 526 -37.96 13.43 24.07
CA TRP A 526 -38.91 12.66 23.26
C TRP A 526 -38.69 11.15 23.43
N ALA A 527 -39.74 10.35 23.19
CA ALA A 527 -39.65 8.89 23.32
C ALA A 527 -39.34 8.15 22.02
N LYS A 528 -39.83 8.63 20.86
CA LYS A 528 -39.73 7.88 19.60
C LYS A 528 -38.71 8.39 18.61
N LYS A 529 -38.85 9.65 18.17
CA LYS A 529 -37.95 10.24 17.16
C LYS A 529 -38.02 11.76 17.16
N MET A 530 -36.98 12.36 16.61
CA MET A 530 -36.94 13.76 16.19
C MET A 530 -36.61 13.84 14.69
N ILE A 531 -37.28 14.74 13.99
CA ILE A 531 -37.01 15.02 12.57
C ILE A 531 -36.80 16.51 12.39
N TYR A 532 -35.64 16.88 11.87
CA TYR A 532 -35.35 18.24 11.43
C TYR A 532 -35.56 18.37 9.91
N TYR A 533 -36.24 19.43 9.50
CA TYR A 533 -36.45 19.82 8.10
C TYR A 533 -35.88 21.22 7.85
N ASP A 534 -34.79 21.30 7.10
CA ASP A 534 -34.08 22.57 6.82
C ASP A 534 -34.95 23.54 5.99
N ALA A 535 -35.61 23.02 4.95
CA ALA A 535 -36.45 23.83 4.05
C ALA A 535 -37.62 24.51 4.77
N LEU A 536 -38.11 23.89 5.85
CA LEU A 536 -39.19 24.42 6.68
C LEU A 536 -38.66 25.12 7.93
N LYS A 537 -37.35 25.08 8.16
CA LYS A 537 -36.70 25.51 9.42
C LYS A 537 -37.47 24.97 10.63
N LYS A 538 -37.80 23.68 10.60
CA LYS A 538 -38.74 23.03 11.52
C LYS A 538 -38.13 21.78 12.13
N THR A 539 -38.28 21.63 13.44
CA THR A 539 -37.95 20.40 14.18
C THR A 539 -39.23 19.79 14.74
N SER A 540 -39.50 18.53 14.42
CA SER A 540 -40.66 17.79 14.90
C SER A 540 -40.22 16.67 15.85
N PHE A 541 -40.81 16.64 17.03
CA PHE A 541 -40.59 15.64 18.07
C PHE A 541 -41.84 14.77 18.21
N TYR A 542 -41.67 13.47 18.43
CA TYR A 542 -42.77 12.51 18.44
C TYR A 542 -42.77 11.60 19.66
N GLU A 543 -43.99 11.37 20.16
CA GLU A 543 -44.42 10.54 21.27
C GLU A 543 -43.85 10.95 22.64
N VAL A 544 -44.75 11.23 23.58
CA VAL A 544 -44.43 11.61 24.97
C VAL A 544 -43.37 12.72 25.00
N VAL A 545 -43.63 13.80 24.27
CA VAL A 545 -42.69 14.91 24.18
C VAL A 545 -42.91 15.84 25.37
N GLU A 546 -41.82 16.23 26.02
CA GLU A 546 -41.81 17.20 27.10
C GLU A 546 -40.85 18.34 26.75
N VAL A 547 -41.35 19.58 26.79
CA VAL A 547 -40.56 20.81 26.67
C VAL A 547 -40.56 21.53 28.00
N THR A 548 -39.40 21.95 28.47
CA THR A 548 -39.26 22.82 29.65
C THR A 548 -38.46 24.07 29.31
N ARG A 549 -38.90 25.19 29.88
CA ARG A 549 -38.27 26.51 29.76
C ARG A 549 -38.70 27.36 30.96
N GLY A 550 -37.80 28.03 31.67
CA GLY A 550 -38.17 29.07 32.66
C GLY A 550 -39.24 28.71 33.70
N GLY A 551 -39.29 27.46 34.17
CA GLY A 551 -40.35 26.99 35.08
C GLY A 551 -41.71 26.73 34.42
N GLN A 552 -41.79 26.82 33.09
CA GLN A 552 -42.87 26.28 32.26
C GLN A 552 -42.56 24.84 31.83
N LYS A 553 -43.62 24.05 31.70
CA LYS A 553 -43.58 22.67 31.20
C LYS A 553 -44.71 22.48 30.19
N LEU A 554 -44.40 21.89 29.04
CA LEU A 554 -45.34 21.60 27.97
C LEU A 554 -45.17 20.14 27.53
N ASN A 555 -46.23 19.37 27.59
CA ASN A 555 -46.28 17.99 27.11
C ASN A 555 -47.19 17.89 25.89
N GLY A 556 -46.90 16.95 24.99
CA GLY A 556 -47.72 16.65 23.82
C GLY A 556 -47.33 15.33 23.16
N ASP A 557 -48.22 14.79 22.33
CA ASP A 557 -47.91 13.58 21.53
C ASP A 557 -46.96 13.93 20.38
N GLN A 558 -47.10 15.13 19.82
CA GLN A 558 -46.15 15.71 18.87
C GLN A 558 -45.91 17.17 19.23
N ILE A 559 -44.65 17.60 19.14
CA ILE A 559 -44.27 19.00 19.30
C ILE A 559 -43.45 19.43 18.09
N ASP A 560 -43.82 20.55 17.48
CA ASP A 560 -43.15 21.17 16.36
C ASP A 560 -42.53 22.50 16.81
N ALA A 561 -41.21 22.63 16.68
CA ALA A 561 -40.44 23.84 16.94
C ALA A 561 -40.00 24.48 15.62
N TYR A 562 -40.33 25.76 15.42
CA TYR A 562 -39.98 26.52 14.23
C TYR A 562 -38.85 27.51 14.53
N LEU A 563 -37.85 27.51 13.67
CA LEU A 563 -36.67 28.37 13.78
C LEU A 563 -36.86 29.68 13.01
N GLY A 564 -36.40 30.78 13.60
CA GLY A 564 -36.29 32.08 12.95
C GLY A 564 -35.10 32.18 11.99
N ARG A 565 -34.89 33.37 11.42
CA ARG A 565 -33.75 33.63 10.50
C ARG A 565 -32.38 33.50 11.18
N ASP A 566 -32.34 33.65 12.50
CA ASP A 566 -31.15 33.50 13.33
C ASP A 566 -30.95 32.07 13.87
N ASN A 567 -31.71 31.10 13.34
CA ASN A 567 -31.75 29.70 13.75
C ASN A 567 -32.18 29.47 15.22
N LYS A 568 -32.81 30.46 15.89
CA LYS A 568 -33.41 30.30 17.21
C LYS A 568 -34.84 29.82 17.12
N ILE A 569 -35.30 29.06 18.11
CA ILE A 569 -36.71 28.65 18.19
C ILE A 569 -37.58 29.88 18.47
N THR A 570 -38.51 30.19 17.56
CA THR A 570 -39.42 31.34 17.65
C THR A 570 -40.86 30.95 17.94
N LYS A 571 -41.24 29.72 17.60
CA LYS A 571 -42.59 29.21 17.78
C LYS A 571 -42.59 27.72 18.11
N ILE A 572 -43.44 27.32 19.05
CA ILE A 572 -43.66 25.92 19.42
C ILE A 572 -45.15 25.60 19.21
N ILE A 573 -45.45 24.46 18.60
CA ILE A 573 -46.82 23.93 18.48
C ILE A 573 -46.84 22.52 19.08
N ALA A 574 -47.69 22.27 20.06
CA ALA A 574 -47.96 20.92 20.59
C ALA A 574 -49.34 20.44 20.16
N THR A 575 -49.45 19.16 19.79
CA THR A 575 -50.69 18.51 19.36
C THR A 575 -50.89 17.16 20.05
N GLY A 576 -52.15 16.74 20.19
CA GLY A 576 -52.53 15.48 20.83
C GLY A 576 -52.84 15.68 22.30
N ASN A 577 -52.33 14.84 23.20
CA ASN A 577 -52.51 15.00 24.64
C ASN A 577 -51.67 16.16 25.19
N VAL A 578 -52.19 17.39 25.12
CA VAL A 578 -51.46 18.57 25.54
C VAL A 578 -51.68 18.88 27.01
N TYR A 579 -50.59 19.02 27.75
CA TYR A 579 -50.57 19.55 29.12
C TYR A 579 -49.56 20.69 29.20
N PHE A 580 -49.98 21.86 29.67
CA PHE A 580 -49.12 23.01 29.92
C PHE A 580 -49.16 23.38 31.40
N PHE A 581 -48.03 23.72 31.97
CA PHE A 581 -47.89 24.24 33.34
C PHE A 581 -46.97 25.46 33.31
N SER A 582 -47.32 26.49 34.07
CA SER A 582 -46.45 27.66 34.25
C SER A 582 -46.39 28.12 35.71
N LYS A 583 -45.18 28.09 36.28
CA LYS A 583 -44.91 28.63 37.62
C LYS A 583 -45.13 30.14 37.70
N SER A 584 -44.74 30.90 36.66
CA SER A 584 -44.89 32.37 36.64
C SER A 584 -46.36 32.83 36.58
N LEU A 585 -47.27 31.96 36.14
CA LEU A 585 -48.71 32.21 36.09
C LEU A 585 -49.44 31.62 37.31
N SER A 586 -48.86 31.75 38.51
CA SER A 586 -49.40 31.19 39.76
C SER A 586 -49.66 29.67 39.71
N GLY A 587 -48.82 28.91 38.99
CA GLY A 587 -49.01 27.48 38.82
C GLY A 587 -50.22 27.10 37.96
N SER A 588 -50.62 27.96 37.02
CA SER A 588 -51.71 27.66 36.09
C SER A 588 -51.40 26.43 35.22
N GLU A 589 -52.38 25.54 35.08
CA GLU A 589 -52.31 24.36 34.23
C GLU A 589 -53.33 24.45 33.10
N GLY A 590 -52.95 24.02 31.90
CA GLY A 590 -53.83 23.92 30.74
C GLY A 590 -53.83 22.50 30.18
N LEU A 591 -55.00 21.92 29.96
CA LEU A 591 -55.18 20.63 29.27
C LEU A 591 -55.99 20.83 27.99
N GLY A 592 -55.54 20.27 26.88
CA GLY A 592 -56.23 20.41 25.60
C GLY A 592 -55.64 19.53 24.50
N SER A 593 -55.97 19.85 23.24
CA SER A 593 -55.60 19.08 22.06
C SER A 593 -54.58 19.78 21.16
N LEU A 594 -54.48 21.11 21.24
CA LEU A 594 -53.55 21.92 20.46
C LEU A 594 -53.10 23.13 21.28
N PHE A 595 -51.79 23.35 21.34
CA PHE A 595 -51.18 24.51 21.98
C PHE A 595 -50.20 25.18 21.04
N THR A 596 -50.34 26.48 20.84
CA THR A 596 -49.44 27.29 20.01
C THR A 596 -48.78 28.34 20.89
N TRP A 597 -47.45 28.33 20.95
CA TRP A 597 -46.65 29.28 21.71
C TRP A 597 -45.77 30.10 20.78
N ASP A 598 -46.04 31.41 20.73
CA ASP A 598 -45.15 32.40 20.12
C ASP A 598 -44.11 32.81 21.17
N LEU A 599 -42.86 32.37 21.00
CA LEU A 599 -41.78 32.62 21.96
C LEU A 599 -41.23 34.04 21.85
N VAL A 600 -41.46 34.72 20.72
CA VAL A 600 -41.02 36.11 20.51
C VAL A 600 -41.94 37.07 21.27
N LYS A 601 -43.26 36.82 21.19
CA LYS A 601 -44.25 37.59 21.97
C LYS A 601 -44.42 37.08 23.40
N ASN A 602 -43.94 35.86 23.66
CA ASN A 602 -44.17 35.11 24.88
C ASN A 602 -45.67 34.96 25.23
N VAL A 603 -46.46 34.61 24.21
CA VAL A 603 -47.92 34.38 24.33
C VAL A 603 -48.23 33.00 23.78
N ALA A 604 -49.08 32.25 24.49
CA ALA A 604 -49.55 30.95 24.04
C ALA A 604 -51.08 30.84 24.01
N ILE A 605 -51.60 29.99 23.14
CA ILE A 605 -53.02 29.71 22.94
C ILE A 605 -53.23 28.21 23.04
N LEU A 606 -54.12 27.79 23.92
CA LEU A 606 -54.56 26.41 24.10
C LEU A 606 -56.00 26.25 23.61
N THR A 607 -56.24 25.20 22.83
CA THR A 607 -57.56 24.74 22.39
C THR A 607 -57.73 23.27 22.73
N GLY A 608 -58.95 22.84 23.03
CA GLY A 608 -59.30 21.44 23.21
C GLY A 608 -60.26 20.95 22.15
N ASN A 609 -60.50 19.64 22.13
CA ASN A 609 -61.52 19.01 21.31
C ASN A 609 -62.46 18.23 22.24
N PRO A 610 -63.60 18.79 22.70
CA PRO A 610 -64.22 20.04 22.24
C PRO A 610 -63.73 21.34 22.93
N ASN A 611 -63.35 21.31 24.21
CA ASN A 611 -62.94 22.50 24.98
C ASN A 611 -61.61 22.26 25.70
N ALA A 612 -60.82 23.33 25.90
CA ALA A 612 -59.64 23.31 26.76
C ALA A 612 -60.03 23.46 28.24
N GLU A 613 -59.31 22.77 29.12
CA GLU A 613 -59.42 22.91 30.58
C GLU A 613 -58.31 23.82 31.08
N LEU A 614 -58.65 24.85 31.86
CA LEU A 614 -57.72 25.67 32.62
C LEU A 614 -57.91 25.38 34.11
N ARG A 615 -56.83 25.03 34.81
CA ARG A 615 -56.81 24.88 36.27
C ARG A 615 -55.92 25.95 36.88
N LYS A 616 -56.42 26.65 37.90
CA LYS A 616 -55.68 27.69 38.61
C LYS A 616 -56.19 27.78 40.05
N GLU A 617 -55.26 27.75 41.02
CA GLU A 617 -55.56 28.02 42.45
C GLU A 617 -56.73 27.18 43.02
N GLY A 618 -56.82 25.89 42.64
CA GLY A 618 -57.90 25.00 43.11
C GLY A 618 -59.25 25.23 42.42
N SER A 619 -59.29 25.99 41.34
CA SER A 619 -60.47 26.14 40.48
C SER A 619 -60.17 25.58 39.09
N ARG A 620 -61.20 25.06 38.40
CA ARG A 620 -61.10 24.69 36.98
C ARG A 620 -62.17 25.38 36.16
N THR A 621 -61.85 25.66 34.90
CA THR A 621 -62.79 26.16 33.91
C THR A 621 -62.56 25.55 32.53
N PHE A 622 -63.62 25.52 31.73
CA PHE A 622 -63.59 25.01 30.35
C PHE A 622 -63.92 26.14 29.37
N SER A 623 -63.13 26.23 28.30
CA SER A 623 -63.25 27.28 27.29
C SER A 623 -62.81 26.76 25.92
N GLU A 624 -63.36 27.34 24.85
CA GLU A 624 -62.91 27.05 23.49
C GLU A 624 -61.42 27.42 23.30
N LYS A 625 -60.99 28.56 23.86
CA LYS A 625 -59.61 29.04 23.80
C LYS A 625 -59.14 29.63 25.12
N VAL A 626 -58.00 29.18 25.59
CA VAL A 626 -57.29 29.75 26.74
C VAL A 626 -56.01 30.42 26.26
N TYR A 627 -55.82 31.67 26.64
CA TYR A 627 -54.66 32.49 26.31
C TYR A 627 -53.77 32.64 27.54
N PHE A 628 -52.49 32.29 27.39
CA PHE A 628 -51.45 32.46 28.39
C PHE A 628 -50.50 33.56 27.92
N ASP A 629 -50.67 34.78 28.45
CA ASP A 629 -49.77 35.92 28.21
C ASP A 629 -48.69 35.92 29.31
N MET A 630 -47.57 35.25 29.03
CA MET A 630 -46.45 35.12 29.98
C MET A 630 -45.65 36.43 30.08
N ALA A 631 -45.70 37.29 29.07
CA ALA A 631 -45.08 38.62 29.14
C ALA A 631 -45.80 39.53 30.15
N LYS A 632 -47.12 39.42 30.26
CA LYS A 632 -47.95 40.22 31.19
C LYS A 632 -48.39 39.47 32.44
N ASN A 633 -47.87 38.26 32.66
CA ASN A 633 -48.28 37.36 33.75
C ASN A 633 -49.81 37.19 33.87
N ARG A 634 -50.50 37.02 32.74
CA ARG A 634 -51.96 37.01 32.66
C ARG A 634 -52.49 35.80 31.90
N VAL A 635 -53.60 35.24 32.39
CA VAL A 635 -54.38 34.21 31.69
C VAL A 635 -55.78 34.76 31.37
N THR A 636 -56.24 34.58 30.13
CA THR A 636 -57.59 34.97 29.67
C THR A 636 -58.20 33.85 28.84
N TRP A 637 -59.51 33.88 28.59
CA TRP A 637 -60.20 32.83 27.84
C TRP A 637 -61.38 33.40 27.03
N GLU A 638 -61.78 32.67 25.98
CA GLU A 638 -62.94 33.00 25.14
C GLU A 638 -64.16 32.11 25.48
N GLY A 639 -65.37 32.67 25.42
CA GLY A 639 -66.61 31.97 25.75
C GLY A 639 -67.07 32.14 27.20
N ARG A 640 -68.20 31.51 27.56
CA ARG A 640 -68.75 31.57 28.94
C ARG A 640 -68.08 30.50 29.80
N PRO A 641 -67.16 30.86 30.73
CA PRO A 641 -66.48 29.88 31.56
C PRO A 641 -67.47 29.13 32.45
N HIS A 642 -67.32 27.81 32.55
CA HIS A 642 -67.97 27.02 33.58
C HIS A 642 -67.00 26.84 34.73
N TRP A 643 -67.16 27.62 35.80
CA TRP A 643 -66.32 27.50 36.98
C TRP A 643 -66.79 26.34 37.85
N GLN A 644 -65.87 25.44 38.16
CA GLN A 644 -66.06 24.44 39.21
C GLN A 644 -64.98 24.66 40.27
N LEU A 645 -65.41 24.96 41.49
CA LEU A 645 -64.55 24.98 42.66
C LEU A 645 -64.16 23.54 42.99
N ILE A 646 -62.86 23.27 43.12
CA ILE A 646 -62.38 21.99 43.63
C ILE A 646 -62.48 22.09 45.15
N SER A 647 -63.56 21.56 45.73
CA SER A 647 -63.66 21.46 47.19
C SER A 647 -62.50 20.61 47.69
N LYS A 648 -61.58 21.22 48.46
CA LYS A 648 -60.73 20.45 49.36
C LYS A 648 -61.65 19.83 50.39
N GLU A 649 -62.05 18.57 50.21
CA GLU A 649 -62.56 17.77 51.31
C GLU A 649 -61.45 17.69 52.35
N THR A 650 -61.54 18.60 53.31
CA THR A 650 -60.80 18.50 54.55
C THR A 650 -61.46 17.32 55.24
N LYS A 651 -60.81 16.15 55.24
CA LYS A 651 -61.18 15.07 56.15
C LYS A 651 -61.06 15.65 57.57
N SER A 652 -62.17 16.13 58.12
CA SER A 652 -62.27 16.38 59.54
C SER A 652 -62.20 15.02 60.22
N SER A 653 -61.16 14.85 61.01
CA SER A 653 -61.08 13.85 62.06
C SER A 653 -62.35 13.90 62.93
N GLU A 654 -63.11 12.80 62.96
CA GLU A 654 -63.92 12.45 64.13
C GLU A 654 -63.80 10.95 64.39
N LYS A 655 -63.18 10.67 65.55
CA LYS A 655 -63.18 9.49 66.43
C LYS A 655 -63.08 8.08 65.85
#